data_AF-A0A0V7ZCM9-F1
#
_entry.id   AF-A0A0V7ZCM9-F1
#
_cell.length_a   1.000
_cell.length_b   1.000
_cell.length_c   1.000
_cell.angle_alpha   90.00
_cell.angle_beta   90.00
_cell.angle_gamma   90.00
#
_symmetry.space_group_name_H-M   'P 1'
#
loop_
_entity.id
_entity.type
_entity.pdbx_description
1 polymer ?
#
loop_
_entity_poly.entity_id
_entity_poly.type
_entity_poly.pdbx_seq_one_letter_code
_entity_poly.pdbx_strand_id
1 'polypeptide(L)'
;MQKQVPDRVAELLEPFVGISDAWSKRFVYLIGFAEFGTGRRFFDLFLRLIDTGILDDQVDDRSTHNRDFWSHIYNLPKQNPEWACEAIGCYLNRRLNISLAAERPNPFDSNSDAFPYSVCYEEAINESASNAPKAFIENVLPFMLWVMELTAIKQGNPPWQDAVWRFRIYGDAYKIDKLLLNKMEAALSNLAANNPEDFAKISEQYLRHSNFETIQYLLVRSYTANPERFADEAIDYLCEQPARLKTGGALGIHGVIYDEYYWATYQLLKVTTTFCSEEQIIKLQAVILDYCTDVEKTIIGLSDRGYPQLVLLKAIVPSRRTELANRRLQEWERKFQDSHSLERLENVESSDLMASIVGSPIPENAAEKMTDEQWLNAIACYNQNEPNFLFRRDGEFLGGSGELSRILEKQVKAEPERFAKLVWEFPDRTHPHYFDAVLCGIAEVGLDAETALRVCQRCHQLPNRPCGRRICWLFQKLSKLTWYQEAFDIVIWYALNDPDPVAELQRTNQSHNILSKGINSARGSAVSAIAKLIFADKNRASYFQEALQQIVKDPCIAVRSCAAKVLTAMLNYDRNLAVSLFQELCKTEEDALLGTQTVESFLYYGSQTHFEALLPILERMIMSELSEVVKIGVQQACLLSLFIEEARWLAELCLSGTETHRAAASEIFIKYLREARFREFCENALIQLFHDSNVAIRSQAAKCFLLFEEEQLGEYVSLIEAFVDSPAFTNNSRDLLRALEKTSAKLPDVTFRVCDRFLQNLQSDNPEVRNRTVFANEVSKLIVRLYSQTKNEKLRSPRALRSRCLDLIDNMSQMGVYGLNEALQGIER
;
A
#
# COMPACT_ATOMS: atom_id res chain seq x y z
N MET A 1 22.75 23.87 -22.49
CA MET A 1 22.43 24.09 -23.92
C MET A 1 20.95 23.89 -24.20
N GLN A 2 20.33 22.75 -23.85
CA GLN A 2 18.88 22.53 -24.04
C GLN A 2 18.01 23.67 -23.48
N LYS A 3 18.26 24.13 -22.24
CA LYS A 3 17.53 25.27 -21.64
C LYS A 3 17.67 26.62 -22.38
N GLN A 4 18.71 26.79 -23.20
CA GLN A 4 19.01 28.06 -23.87
C GLN A 4 18.59 28.05 -25.35
N VAL A 5 18.66 26.90 -26.01
CA VAL A 5 18.35 26.72 -27.45
C VAL A 5 17.60 25.39 -27.69
N PRO A 6 16.42 25.18 -27.06
CA PRO A 6 15.74 23.88 -27.03
C PRO A 6 15.39 23.34 -28.42
N ASP A 7 14.87 24.18 -29.32
CA ASP A 7 14.45 23.74 -30.64
C ASP A 7 15.62 23.37 -31.55
N ARG A 8 16.76 24.05 -31.42
CA ARG A 8 17.98 23.67 -32.16
C ARG A 8 18.55 22.35 -31.65
N VAL A 9 18.45 22.09 -30.35
CA VAL A 9 18.83 20.79 -29.78
C VAL A 9 17.90 19.69 -30.30
N ALA A 10 16.60 19.93 -30.36
CA ALA A 10 15.63 18.98 -30.92
C ALA A 10 15.94 18.64 -32.39
N GLU A 11 16.16 19.65 -33.23
CA GLU A 11 16.51 19.48 -34.65
C GLU A 11 17.74 18.59 -34.86
N LEU A 12 18.76 18.75 -34.02
CA LEU A 12 19.99 17.96 -34.11
C LEU A 12 19.81 16.51 -33.64
N LEU A 13 18.82 16.25 -32.77
CA LEU A 13 18.63 14.94 -32.14
C LEU A 13 17.55 14.11 -32.82
N GLU A 14 16.52 14.72 -33.40
CA GLU A 14 15.42 14.06 -34.11
C GLU A 14 15.86 12.95 -35.09
N PRO A 15 16.93 13.12 -35.89
CA PRO A 15 17.38 12.06 -36.81
C PRO A 15 17.82 10.77 -36.10
N PHE A 16 18.17 10.83 -34.81
CA PHE A 16 18.73 9.70 -34.06
C PHE A 16 17.70 8.88 -33.27
N VAL A 17 16.42 9.30 -33.27
CA VAL A 17 15.34 8.56 -32.60
C VAL A 17 15.17 7.18 -33.21
N GLY A 18 15.30 6.13 -32.39
CA GLY A 18 15.14 4.73 -32.81
C GLY A 18 16.28 4.14 -33.66
N ILE A 19 17.41 4.85 -33.81
CA ILE A 19 18.55 4.35 -34.60
C ILE A 19 19.32 3.22 -33.88
N SER A 20 19.49 3.31 -32.56
CA SER A 20 20.18 2.28 -31.77
C SER A 20 19.92 2.43 -30.27
N ASP A 21 20.11 1.34 -29.51
CA ASP A 21 19.99 1.34 -28.04
C ASP A 21 20.92 2.35 -27.38
N ALA A 22 22.10 2.59 -27.96
CA ALA A 22 23.04 3.59 -27.46
C ALA A 22 22.44 5.01 -27.56
N TRP A 23 21.67 5.31 -28.61
CA TRP A 23 20.95 6.57 -28.73
C TRP A 23 19.74 6.62 -27.81
N SER A 24 18.99 5.53 -27.66
CA SER A 24 17.90 5.44 -26.67
C SER A 24 18.37 5.79 -25.26
N LYS A 25 19.52 5.24 -24.81
CA LYS A 25 20.15 5.59 -23.53
C LYS A 25 20.55 7.06 -23.42
N ARG A 26 21.02 7.67 -24.51
CA ARG A 26 21.35 9.11 -24.55
C ARG A 26 20.10 9.99 -24.44
N PHE A 27 18.99 9.58 -25.07
CA PHE A 27 17.70 10.26 -24.93
C PHE A 27 17.20 10.20 -23.49
N VAL A 28 17.19 9.02 -22.88
CA VAL A 28 16.84 8.85 -21.46
C VAL A 28 17.66 9.82 -20.58
N TYR A 29 18.99 9.83 -20.75
CA TYR A 29 19.86 10.71 -19.99
C TYR A 29 19.54 12.20 -20.21
N LEU A 30 19.25 12.61 -21.45
CA LEU A 30 18.90 13.99 -21.78
C LEU A 30 17.58 14.43 -21.13
N ILE A 31 16.55 13.58 -21.18
CA ILE A 31 15.23 13.81 -20.57
C ILE A 31 15.35 13.94 -19.05
N GLY A 32 16.29 13.23 -18.43
CA GLY A 32 16.75 13.37 -17.03
C GLY A 32 16.82 14.79 -16.48
N PHE A 33 17.30 15.73 -17.30
CA PHE A 33 17.67 17.10 -16.89
C PHE A 33 17.01 18.19 -17.73
N ALA A 34 16.11 17.83 -18.65
CA ALA A 34 15.50 18.75 -19.59
C ALA A 34 14.40 19.62 -18.94
N GLU A 35 14.22 20.82 -19.47
CA GLU A 35 13.07 21.67 -19.15
C GLU A 35 12.12 21.72 -20.36
N PHE A 36 10.94 21.14 -20.19
CA PHE A 36 9.96 20.96 -21.26
C PHE A 36 9.16 22.22 -21.58
N GLY A 37 9.08 23.19 -20.67
CA GLY A 37 8.31 24.42 -20.85
C GLY A 37 8.97 25.50 -21.72
N THR A 38 10.13 25.24 -22.33
CA THR A 38 10.98 26.28 -22.94
C THR A 38 11.04 26.26 -24.47
N GLY A 39 10.60 25.20 -25.15
CA GLY A 39 10.60 25.12 -26.61
C GLY A 39 9.71 24.01 -27.15
N ARG A 40 8.82 24.35 -28.10
CA ARG A 40 7.79 23.43 -28.61
C ARG A 40 8.38 22.23 -29.35
N ARG A 41 9.40 22.44 -30.18
CA ARG A 41 10.00 21.35 -30.98
C ARG A 41 10.69 20.32 -30.08
N PHE A 42 11.31 20.78 -28.99
CA PHE A 42 11.88 19.88 -27.99
C PHE A 42 10.80 19.11 -27.21
N PHE A 43 9.68 19.77 -26.90
CA PHE A 43 8.53 19.10 -26.29
C PHE A 43 7.94 18.03 -27.22
N ASP A 44 7.77 18.31 -28.52
CA ASP A 44 7.29 17.33 -29.49
C ASP A 44 8.26 16.13 -29.63
N LEU A 45 9.58 16.38 -29.54
CA LEU A 45 10.58 15.31 -29.45
C LEU A 45 10.35 14.45 -28.19
N PHE A 46 10.10 15.06 -27.03
CA PHE A 46 9.79 14.35 -25.80
C PHE A 46 8.55 13.46 -25.93
N LEU A 47 7.45 13.96 -26.49
CA LEU A 47 6.25 13.15 -26.76
C LEU A 47 6.57 11.95 -27.67
N ARG A 48 7.34 12.18 -28.74
CA ARG A 48 7.77 11.10 -29.65
C ARG A 48 8.62 10.03 -28.94
N LEU A 49 9.42 10.40 -27.94
CA LEU A 49 10.21 9.44 -27.15
C LEU A 49 9.33 8.58 -26.24
N ILE A 50 8.22 9.14 -25.71
CA ILE A 50 7.21 8.37 -24.98
C ILE A 50 6.54 7.37 -25.93
N ASP A 51 6.02 7.84 -27.07
CA ASP A 51 5.26 7.00 -28.01
C ASP A 51 6.09 5.82 -28.55
N THR A 52 7.38 6.06 -28.82
CA THR A 52 8.32 5.04 -29.32
C THR A 52 8.77 4.05 -28.25
N GLY A 53 8.42 4.26 -26.99
CA GLY A 53 8.78 3.38 -25.88
C GLY A 53 10.22 3.52 -25.39
N ILE A 54 10.98 4.51 -25.88
CA ILE A 54 12.36 4.76 -25.44
C ILE A 54 12.41 5.08 -23.93
N LEU A 55 11.31 5.56 -23.37
CA LEU A 55 11.17 5.91 -21.96
C LEU A 55 10.45 4.83 -21.12
N ASP A 56 10.18 3.64 -21.65
CA ASP A 56 9.44 2.59 -20.93
C ASP A 56 10.29 1.82 -19.90
N ASP A 57 11.58 1.60 -20.18
CA ASP A 57 12.50 0.78 -19.36
C ASP A 57 12.95 1.46 -18.04
N GLN A 58 12.26 2.51 -17.61
CA GLN A 58 12.59 3.28 -16.40
C GLN A 58 12.11 2.63 -15.10
N VAL A 59 11.56 1.41 -15.16
CA VAL A 59 10.75 0.85 -14.06
C VAL A 59 11.51 -0.07 -13.10
N ASP A 60 12.70 -0.57 -13.46
CA ASP A 60 13.25 -1.72 -12.73
C ASP A 60 14.68 -1.58 -12.19
N ASP A 61 15.07 -0.36 -11.81
CA ASP A 61 16.33 -0.18 -11.10
C ASP A 61 16.15 0.65 -9.82
N ARG A 62 15.90 -0.05 -8.71
CA ARG A 62 15.97 0.49 -7.35
C ARG A 62 17.38 1.04 -6.98
N SER A 63 18.32 1.09 -7.93
CA SER A 63 19.68 1.59 -7.75
C SER A 63 20.09 2.79 -8.63
N THR A 64 19.22 3.36 -9.48
CA THR A 64 19.57 4.56 -10.26
C THR A 64 18.65 5.76 -10.07
N HIS A 65 19.25 6.94 -10.14
CA HIS A 65 18.67 8.27 -9.92
C HIS A 65 17.68 8.70 -11.05
N ASN A 66 16.94 7.77 -11.64
CA ASN A 66 16.00 8.08 -12.70
C ASN A 66 14.68 8.59 -12.12
N ARG A 67 14.37 9.83 -12.47
CA ARG A 67 13.06 10.46 -12.27
C ARG A 67 12.04 9.69 -13.10
N ASP A 68 10.90 9.34 -12.51
CA ASP A 68 9.77 8.77 -13.24
C ASP A 68 9.13 9.81 -14.19
N PHE A 69 8.23 9.38 -15.08
CA PHE A 69 7.50 10.28 -15.98
C PHE A 69 6.88 11.48 -15.25
N TRP A 70 6.21 11.22 -14.11
CA TRP A 70 5.51 12.24 -13.35
C TRP A 70 6.44 13.29 -12.76
N SER A 71 7.64 12.91 -12.32
CA SER A 71 8.66 13.83 -11.84
C SER A 71 9.37 14.60 -12.96
N HIS A 72 9.40 14.08 -14.19
CA HIS A 72 9.84 14.85 -15.36
C HIS A 72 8.90 16.01 -15.69
N ILE A 73 7.60 15.78 -15.63
CA ILE A 73 6.59 16.79 -15.94
C ILE A 73 6.15 17.62 -14.73
N TYR A 74 6.73 17.40 -13.55
CA TYR A 74 6.28 17.99 -12.28
C TYR A 74 6.00 19.51 -12.31
N ASN A 75 6.86 20.29 -12.95
CA ASN A 75 6.70 21.75 -13.04
C ASN A 75 5.84 22.20 -14.24
N LEU A 76 5.56 21.31 -15.20
CA LEU A 76 4.88 21.64 -16.45
C LEU A 76 3.43 22.11 -16.23
N PRO A 77 2.62 21.52 -15.34
CA PRO A 77 1.26 22.00 -15.04
C PRO A 77 1.20 23.46 -14.55
N LYS A 78 2.26 23.97 -13.90
CA LYS A 78 2.35 25.36 -13.45
C LYS A 78 2.86 26.29 -14.55
N GLN A 79 3.76 25.80 -15.41
CA GLN A 79 4.42 26.62 -16.42
C GLN A 79 3.64 26.68 -17.75
N ASN A 80 3.22 25.52 -18.25
CA ASN A 80 2.48 25.34 -19.51
C ASN A 80 1.46 24.20 -19.34
N PRO A 81 0.28 24.47 -18.75
CA PRO A 81 -0.68 23.43 -18.39
C PRO A 81 -1.25 22.67 -19.60
N GLU A 82 -1.38 23.32 -20.76
CA GLU A 82 -1.82 22.66 -22.01
C GLU A 82 -0.83 21.57 -22.44
N TRP A 83 0.47 21.84 -22.40
CA TRP A 83 1.51 20.87 -22.72
C TRP A 83 1.59 19.76 -21.67
N ALA A 84 1.31 20.06 -20.40
CA ALA A 84 1.18 19.01 -19.38
C ALA A 84 0.06 18.02 -19.73
N CYS A 85 -1.09 18.53 -20.20
CA CYS A 85 -2.21 17.69 -20.64
C CYS A 85 -1.82 16.81 -21.84
N GLU A 86 -1.13 17.37 -22.85
CA GLU A 86 -0.62 16.63 -24.01
C GLU A 86 0.33 15.49 -23.57
N ALA A 87 1.27 15.78 -22.65
CA ALA A 87 2.20 14.77 -22.14
C ALA A 87 1.50 13.67 -21.35
N ILE A 88 0.53 14.02 -20.51
CA ILE A 88 -0.27 13.05 -19.74
C ILE A 88 -1.05 12.15 -20.69
N GLY A 89 -1.74 12.71 -21.68
CA GLY A 89 -2.49 11.94 -22.68
C GLY A 89 -1.59 10.96 -23.46
N CYS A 90 -0.43 11.43 -23.94
CA CYS A 90 0.57 10.61 -24.61
C CYS A 90 1.06 9.45 -23.72
N TYR A 91 1.43 9.74 -22.47
CA TYR A 91 1.85 8.72 -21.50
C TYR A 91 0.77 7.68 -21.23
N LEU A 92 -0.47 8.10 -20.95
CA LEU A 92 -1.59 7.19 -20.69
C LEU A 92 -1.84 6.25 -21.88
N ASN A 93 -1.82 6.78 -23.10
CA ASN A 93 -1.96 5.98 -24.31
C ASN A 93 -0.80 4.99 -24.50
N ARG A 94 0.45 5.39 -24.22
CA ARG A 94 1.60 4.47 -24.25
C ARG A 94 1.43 3.32 -23.25
N ARG A 95 1.02 3.61 -22.02
CA ARG A 95 0.81 2.59 -20.99
C ARG A 95 -0.37 1.65 -21.32
N LEU A 96 -1.42 2.15 -21.96
CA LEU A 96 -2.48 1.30 -22.50
C LEU A 96 -1.97 0.35 -23.59
N ASN A 97 -1.16 0.85 -24.52
CA ASN A 97 -0.56 0.01 -25.57
C ASN A 97 0.31 -1.10 -24.99
N ILE A 98 1.08 -0.83 -23.93
CA ILE A 98 1.86 -1.83 -23.20
C ILE A 98 0.93 -2.88 -22.56
N SER A 99 -0.14 -2.44 -21.91
CA SER A 99 -1.13 -3.35 -21.30
C SER A 99 -1.79 -4.24 -22.35
N LEU A 100 -2.17 -3.68 -23.50
CA LEU A 100 -2.77 -4.41 -24.61
C LEU A 100 -1.80 -5.41 -25.24
N ALA A 101 -0.52 -5.05 -25.37
CA ALA A 101 0.52 -5.97 -25.83
C ALA A 101 0.72 -7.16 -24.88
N ALA A 102 0.40 -6.99 -23.60
CA ALA A 102 0.38 -8.07 -22.59
C ALA A 102 -0.98 -8.79 -22.50
N GLU A 103 -1.88 -8.61 -23.48
CA GLU A 103 -3.25 -9.17 -23.52
C GLU A 103 -4.12 -8.79 -22.32
N ARG A 104 -3.86 -7.63 -21.72
CA ARG A 104 -4.60 -7.11 -20.57
C ARG A 104 -5.43 -5.88 -20.98
N PRO A 105 -6.75 -6.02 -21.17
CA PRO A 105 -7.60 -4.92 -21.62
C PRO A 105 -7.80 -3.83 -20.56
N ASN A 106 -7.64 -4.16 -19.27
CA ASN A 106 -7.67 -3.19 -18.17
C ASN A 106 -6.24 -2.82 -17.73
N PRO A 107 -5.77 -1.59 -18.02
CA PRO A 107 -4.41 -1.17 -17.64
C PRO A 107 -4.26 -0.88 -16.14
N PHE A 108 -5.35 -0.84 -15.36
CA PHE A 108 -5.35 -0.56 -13.93
C PHE A 108 -5.56 -1.80 -13.04
N ASP A 109 -5.62 -2.99 -13.64
CA ASP A 109 -5.73 -4.24 -12.86
C ASP A 109 -4.48 -4.42 -11.97
N SER A 110 -4.62 -4.98 -10.77
CA SER A 110 -3.50 -5.12 -9.82
C SER A 110 -2.38 -6.02 -10.34
N ASN A 111 -2.67 -6.85 -11.34
CA ASN A 111 -1.72 -7.70 -12.04
C ASN A 111 -1.11 -7.00 -13.27
N SER A 112 -1.67 -5.86 -13.70
CA SER A 112 -1.19 -5.09 -14.83
C SER A 112 -0.09 -4.14 -14.34
N ASP A 113 1.18 -4.53 -14.47
CA ASP A 113 2.35 -3.67 -14.22
C ASP A 113 2.42 -2.45 -15.18
N ALA A 114 1.30 -2.12 -15.84
CA ALA A 114 1.13 -1.03 -16.78
C ALA A 114 1.20 0.35 -16.10
N PHE A 115 1.08 0.49 -14.78
CA PHE A 115 1.37 1.76 -14.10
C PHE A 115 2.35 1.58 -12.95
N PRO A 116 3.62 2.01 -13.10
CA PRO A 116 4.59 1.98 -12.02
C PRO A 116 4.15 2.88 -10.85
N TYR A 117 4.56 2.51 -9.63
CA TYR A 117 4.32 3.35 -8.45
C TYR A 117 5.03 4.71 -8.60
N SER A 118 4.31 5.79 -8.30
CA SER A 118 4.83 7.16 -8.29
C SER A 118 4.16 7.95 -7.17
N VAL A 119 4.85 8.95 -6.63
CA VAL A 119 4.31 9.89 -5.63
C VAL A 119 3.90 11.25 -6.24
N CYS A 120 4.22 11.48 -7.52
CA CYS A 120 4.08 12.79 -8.16
C CYS A 120 2.86 12.91 -9.10
N TYR A 121 2.14 11.80 -9.36
CA TYR A 121 1.02 11.81 -10.30
C TYR A 121 -0.16 12.67 -9.82
N GLU A 122 -0.37 12.75 -8.50
CA GLU A 122 -1.52 13.42 -7.92
C GLU A 122 -1.49 14.93 -8.17
N GLU A 123 -0.38 15.60 -7.82
CA GLU A 123 -0.20 17.03 -8.06
C GLU A 123 -0.27 17.33 -9.56
N ALA A 124 0.39 16.52 -10.40
CA ALA A 124 0.44 16.74 -11.84
C ALA A 124 -0.94 16.68 -12.52
N ILE A 125 -1.75 15.66 -12.21
CA ILE A 125 -3.10 15.51 -12.77
C ILE A 125 -4.02 16.60 -12.21
N ASN A 126 -3.94 16.88 -10.90
CA ASN A 126 -4.76 17.90 -10.24
C ASN A 126 -4.56 19.29 -10.87
N GLU A 127 -3.30 19.71 -11.00
CA GLU A 127 -2.99 21.03 -11.52
C GLU A 127 -3.28 21.14 -13.02
N SER A 128 -3.01 20.07 -13.80
CA SER A 128 -3.29 20.08 -15.25
C SER A 128 -4.78 20.25 -15.53
N ALA A 129 -5.63 19.48 -14.84
CA ALA A 129 -7.08 19.57 -14.98
C ALA A 129 -7.65 20.91 -14.51
N SER A 130 -7.04 21.52 -13.49
CA SER A 130 -7.51 22.80 -12.92
C SER A 130 -7.05 24.00 -13.75
N ASN A 131 -5.81 23.99 -14.25
CA ASN A 131 -5.19 25.11 -14.96
C ASN A 131 -5.50 25.12 -16.46
N ALA A 132 -5.78 23.97 -17.08
CA ALA A 132 -6.17 23.86 -18.49
C ALA A 132 -7.27 22.80 -18.71
N PRO A 133 -8.50 23.01 -18.19
CA PRO A 133 -9.57 22.02 -18.22
C PRO A 133 -9.92 21.55 -19.64
N LYS A 134 -9.97 22.47 -20.62
CA LYS A 134 -10.24 22.12 -22.02
C LYS A 134 -9.17 21.19 -22.61
N ALA A 135 -7.90 21.55 -22.47
CA ALA A 135 -6.79 20.74 -22.96
C ALA A 135 -6.72 19.38 -22.24
N PHE A 136 -7.05 19.34 -20.94
CA PHE A 136 -7.14 18.10 -20.18
C PHE A 136 -8.21 17.17 -20.76
N ILE A 137 -9.41 17.68 -21.04
CA ILE A 137 -10.48 16.91 -21.68
C ILE A 137 -10.02 16.40 -23.05
N GLU A 138 -9.50 17.27 -23.92
CA GLU A 138 -9.10 16.92 -25.28
C GLU A 138 -7.99 15.86 -25.33
N ASN A 139 -7.07 15.84 -24.37
CA ASN A 139 -5.93 14.91 -24.35
C ASN A 139 -6.17 13.64 -23.53
N VAL A 140 -7.02 13.67 -22.50
CA VAL A 140 -7.20 12.56 -21.55
C VAL A 140 -8.51 11.80 -21.77
N LEU A 141 -9.60 12.47 -22.19
CA LEU A 141 -10.89 11.81 -22.44
C LEU A 141 -10.80 10.70 -23.50
N PRO A 142 -10.05 10.84 -24.61
CA PRO A 142 -9.92 9.76 -25.59
C PRO A 142 -9.36 8.46 -25.01
N PHE A 143 -8.36 8.55 -24.14
CA PHE A 143 -7.81 7.39 -23.41
C PHE A 143 -8.89 6.74 -22.54
N MET A 144 -9.65 7.55 -21.78
CA MET A 144 -10.71 7.05 -20.91
C MET A 144 -11.80 6.33 -21.71
N LEU A 145 -12.24 6.89 -22.83
CA LEU A 145 -13.21 6.26 -23.74
C LEU A 145 -12.73 4.92 -24.27
N TRP A 146 -11.44 4.81 -24.61
CA TRP A 146 -10.89 3.56 -25.12
C TRP A 146 -10.83 2.48 -24.04
N VAL A 147 -10.42 2.83 -22.81
CA VAL A 147 -10.45 1.91 -21.67
C VAL A 147 -11.87 1.47 -21.35
N MET A 148 -12.87 2.37 -21.43
CA MET A 148 -14.28 2.01 -21.25
C MET A 148 -14.74 1.01 -22.30
N GLU A 149 -14.44 1.23 -23.59
CA GLU A 149 -14.79 0.30 -24.67
C GLU A 149 -14.15 -1.09 -24.47
N LEU A 150 -12.88 -1.13 -24.07
CA LEU A 150 -12.13 -2.37 -23.85
C LEU A 150 -12.63 -3.17 -22.63
N THR A 151 -13.21 -2.49 -21.64
CA THR A 151 -13.60 -3.10 -20.35
C THR A 151 -15.12 -3.12 -20.11
N ALA A 152 -15.92 -2.73 -21.10
CA ALA A 152 -17.37 -2.67 -21.00
C ALA A 152 -18.00 -4.05 -20.80
N ILE A 153 -18.90 -4.14 -19.83
CA ILE A 153 -19.74 -5.30 -19.57
C ILE A 153 -21.04 -5.13 -20.38
N LYS A 154 -21.02 -5.60 -21.63
CA LYS A 154 -22.14 -5.44 -22.59
C LYS A 154 -23.28 -6.44 -22.34
N GLN A 155 -23.87 -6.39 -21.15
CA GLN A 155 -25.06 -7.18 -20.79
C GLN A 155 -26.29 -6.26 -20.76
N GLY A 156 -27.34 -6.62 -21.50
CA GLY A 156 -28.56 -5.83 -21.60
C GLY A 156 -28.41 -4.58 -22.50
N ASN A 157 -29.39 -3.68 -22.42
CA ASN A 157 -29.39 -2.43 -23.16
C ASN A 157 -28.43 -1.41 -22.51
N PRO A 158 -27.80 -0.51 -23.29
CA PRO A 158 -26.99 0.56 -22.74
C PRO A 158 -27.79 1.47 -21.79
N PRO A 159 -27.14 2.28 -20.94
CA PRO A 159 -25.69 2.44 -20.80
C PRO A 159 -25.00 1.22 -20.15
N TRP A 160 -23.85 0.80 -20.68
CA TRP A 160 -23.06 -0.31 -20.14
C TRP A 160 -22.04 0.18 -19.11
N GLN A 161 -21.85 -0.62 -18.06
CA GLN A 161 -20.81 -0.38 -17.05
C GLN A 161 -19.45 -0.85 -17.56
N ASP A 162 -18.39 -0.15 -17.17
CA ASP A 162 -17.00 -0.55 -17.41
C ASP A 162 -16.34 -1.11 -16.13
N ALA A 163 -15.28 -1.89 -16.25
CA ALA A 163 -14.66 -2.55 -15.09
C ALA A 163 -13.84 -1.61 -14.18
N VAL A 164 -13.54 -0.38 -14.63
CA VAL A 164 -12.61 0.54 -13.96
C VAL A 164 -13.36 1.58 -13.11
N TRP A 165 -14.34 2.24 -13.72
CA TRP A 165 -15.03 3.41 -13.19
C TRP A 165 -16.48 3.17 -12.77
N ARG A 166 -17.00 1.94 -12.88
CA ARG A 166 -18.35 1.58 -12.38
C ARG A 166 -18.58 1.85 -10.90
N PHE A 167 -17.52 1.80 -10.09
CA PHE A 167 -17.59 2.11 -8.65
C PHE A 167 -17.07 3.51 -8.38
N ARG A 168 -17.99 4.41 -8.02
CA ARG A 168 -17.71 5.82 -7.71
C ARG A 168 -17.75 5.98 -6.20
N ILE A 169 -16.58 6.11 -5.57
CA ILE A 169 -16.46 6.36 -4.12
C ILE A 169 -16.15 7.84 -3.94
N TYR A 170 -16.99 8.56 -3.21
CA TYR A 170 -16.75 9.96 -2.86
C TYR A 170 -15.79 10.04 -1.65
N GLY A 171 -14.64 10.69 -1.83
CA GLY A 171 -13.55 10.79 -0.84
C GLY A 171 -12.17 10.98 -1.50
N ASP A 172 -11.09 11.06 -0.72
CA ASP A 172 -9.72 11.21 -1.25
C ASP A 172 -9.33 10.03 -2.16
N ALA A 173 -8.88 10.35 -3.37
CA ALA A 173 -8.57 9.38 -4.42
C ALA A 173 -7.12 8.90 -4.33
N TYR A 174 -6.88 7.78 -3.63
CA TYR A 174 -5.53 7.20 -3.46
C TYR A 174 -4.99 6.42 -4.69
N LYS A 175 -5.73 6.39 -5.81
CA LYS A 175 -5.34 5.67 -7.04
C LYS A 175 -5.58 6.52 -8.29
N ILE A 176 -4.70 6.34 -9.28
CA ILE A 176 -4.72 7.11 -10.54
C ILE A 176 -6.05 6.98 -11.31
N ASP A 177 -6.65 5.80 -11.35
CA ASP A 177 -7.94 5.56 -12.03
C ASP A 177 -9.06 6.41 -11.43
N LYS A 178 -9.15 6.47 -10.08
CA LYS A 178 -10.13 7.29 -9.37
C LYS A 178 -9.84 8.78 -9.53
N LEU A 179 -8.57 9.17 -9.49
CA LEU A 179 -8.18 10.55 -9.68
C LEU A 179 -8.55 11.06 -11.09
N LEU A 180 -8.32 10.25 -12.13
CA LEU A 180 -8.69 10.60 -13.51
C LEU A 180 -10.19 10.85 -13.65
N LEU A 181 -11.05 10.01 -13.04
CA LEU A 181 -12.50 10.20 -13.07
C LEU A 181 -12.90 11.51 -12.37
N ASN A 182 -12.41 11.73 -11.15
CA ASN A 182 -12.74 12.92 -10.36
C ASN A 182 -12.31 14.21 -11.07
N LYS A 183 -11.13 14.21 -11.69
CA LYS A 183 -10.61 15.40 -12.38
C LYS A 183 -11.25 15.60 -13.75
N MET A 184 -11.67 14.54 -14.42
CA MET A 184 -12.48 14.65 -15.64
C MET A 184 -13.87 15.24 -15.34
N GLU A 185 -14.53 14.82 -14.25
CA GLU A 185 -15.80 15.43 -13.81
C GLU A 185 -15.63 16.94 -13.56
N ALA A 186 -14.60 17.30 -12.79
CA ALA A 186 -14.33 18.69 -12.45
C ALA A 186 -14.01 19.54 -13.69
N ALA A 187 -13.20 19.03 -14.62
CA ALA A 187 -12.83 19.72 -15.84
C ALA A 187 -14.04 19.93 -16.77
N LEU A 188 -14.87 18.89 -16.99
CA LEU A 188 -16.08 19.01 -17.82
C LEU A 188 -17.12 19.93 -17.19
N SER A 189 -17.31 19.86 -15.88
CA SER A 189 -18.21 20.75 -15.13
C SER A 189 -17.74 22.21 -15.19
N ASN A 190 -16.44 22.45 -15.05
CA ASN A 190 -15.85 23.77 -15.20
C ASN A 190 -16.07 24.32 -16.63
N LEU A 191 -15.85 23.48 -17.65
CA LEU A 191 -16.06 23.86 -19.05
C LEU A 191 -17.54 24.17 -19.33
N ALA A 192 -18.48 23.39 -18.80
CA ALA A 192 -19.91 23.64 -18.93
C ALA A 192 -20.32 24.98 -18.28
N ALA A 193 -19.74 25.31 -17.12
CA ALA A 193 -20.01 26.56 -16.40
C ALA A 193 -19.39 27.79 -17.09
N ASN A 194 -18.12 27.71 -17.49
CA ASN A 194 -17.35 28.88 -17.94
C ASN A 194 -17.27 29.04 -19.46
N ASN A 195 -17.39 27.94 -20.22
CA ASN A 195 -17.26 27.91 -21.67
C ASN A 195 -18.33 26.98 -22.31
N PRO A 196 -19.62 27.26 -22.12
CA PRO A 196 -20.71 26.34 -22.46
C PRO A 196 -20.74 25.91 -23.92
N GLU A 197 -20.38 26.78 -24.87
CA GLU A 197 -20.39 26.44 -26.30
C GLU A 197 -19.25 25.49 -26.69
N ASP A 198 -18.12 25.52 -25.99
CA ASP A 198 -17.06 24.53 -26.18
C ASP A 198 -17.45 23.20 -25.55
N PHE A 199 -18.06 23.23 -24.36
CA PHE A 199 -18.63 22.03 -23.75
C PHE A 199 -19.72 21.41 -24.63
N ALA A 200 -20.61 22.20 -25.25
CA ALA A 200 -21.67 21.70 -26.12
C ALA A 200 -21.10 20.93 -27.33
N LYS A 201 -20.01 21.44 -27.93
CA LYS A 201 -19.31 20.73 -29.02
C LYS A 201 -18.72 19.40 -28.55
N ILE A 202 -18.04 19.39 -27.40
CA ILE A 202 -17.46 18.17 -26.82
C ILE A 202 -18.55 17.16 -26.44
N SER A 203 -19.66 17.65 -25.87
CA SER A 203 -20.82 16.85 -25.51
C SER A 203 -21.38 16.15 -26.74
N GLU A 204 -21.69 16.89 -27.79
CA GLU A 204 -22.24 16.34 -29.03
C GLU A 204 -21.27 15.38 -29.71
N GLN A 205 -19.97 15.68 -29.69
CA GLN A 205 -18.96 14.88 -30.38
C GLN A 205 -18.62 13.57 -29.64
N TYR A 206 -18.55 13.58 -28.31
CA TYR A 206 -17.95 12.48 -27.54
C TYR A 206 -18.83 11.91 -26.42
N LEU A 207 -19.76 12.70 -25.84
CA LEU A 207 -20.45 12.31 -24.61
C LEU A 207 -21.90 11.90 -24.83
N ARG A 208 -22.68 12.72 -25.53
CA ARG A 208 -24.15 12.61 -25.68
C ARG A 208 -24.58 11.28 -26.31
N HIS A 209 -23.82 10.79 -27.28
CA HIS A 209 -24.12 9.55 -28.01
C HIS A 209 -23.38 8.32 -27.44
N SER A 210 -22.68 8.47 -26.31
CA SER A 210 -21.97 7.37 -25.70
C SER A 210 -22.91 6.36 -25.05
N ASN A 211 -22.56 5.08 -25.18
CA ASN A 211 -23.27 3.96 -24.57
C ASN A 211 -22.68 3.56 -23.21
N PHE A 212 -21.78 4.35 -22.61
CA PHE A 212 -21.14 4.02 -21.34
C PHE A 212 -21.76 4.76 -20.16
N GLU A 213 -21.98 4.01 -19.08
CA GLU A 213 -22.58 4.53 -17.85
C GLU A 213 -21.66 5.56 -17.16
N THR A 214 -20.33 5.42 -17.28
CA THR A 214 -19.37 6.42 -16.80
C THR A 214 -19.43 7.74 -17.56
N ILE A 215 -19.58 7.70 -18.89
CA ILE A 215 -19.74 8.93 -19.68
C ILE A 215 -21.06 9.61 -19.37
N GLN A 216 -22.11 8.81 -19.20
CA GLN A 216 -23.39 9.34 -18.77
C GLN A 216 -23.27 10.08 -17.43
N TYR A 217 -22.59 9.51 -16.44
CA TYR A 217 -22.35 10.17 -15.17
C TYR A 217 -21.64 11.51 -15.34
N LEU A 218 -20.54 11.54 -16.09
CA LEU A 218 -19.79 12.77 -16.37
C LEU A 218 -20.68 13.82 -17.04
N LEU A 219 -21.52 13.42 -18.00
CA LEU A 219 -22.42 14.31 -18.72
C LEU A 219 -23.52 14.89 -17.80
N VAL A 220 -24.14 14.05 -16.96
CA VAL A 220 -25.15 14.48 -15.97
C VAL A 220 -24.57 15.49 -14.97
N ARG A 221 -23.36 15.23 -14.46
CA ARG A 221 -22.67 16.17 -13.55
C ARG A 221 -22.31 17.49 -14.23
N SER A 222 -21.87 17.43 -15.49
CA SER A 222 -21.53 18.63 -16.27
C SER A 222 -22.74 19.51 -16.58
N TYR A 223 -23.88 18.93 -16.96
CA TYR A 223 -25.13 19.68 -17.12
C TYR A 223 -25.60 20.33 -15.81
N THR A 224 -25.36 19.67 -14.67
CA THR A 224 -25.70 20.21 -13.34
C THR A 224 -24.94 21.51 -13.03
N ALA A 225 -23.73 21.68 -13.59
CA ALA A 225 -22.89 22.85 -13.36
C ALA A 225 -23.37 24.13 -14.09
N ASN A 226 -24.20 24.00 -15.13
CA ASN A 226 -24.78 25.14 -15.84
C ASN A 226 -26.24 24.86 -16.29
N PRO A 227 -27.17 24.79 -15.32
CA PRO A 227 -28.54 24.38 -15.59
C PRO A 227 -29.30 25.40 -16.43
N GLU A 228 -28.98 26.69 -16.36
CA GLU A 228 -29.63 27.73 -17.16
C GLU A 228 -29.44 27.50 -18.67
N ARG A 229 -28.23 27.09 -19.08
CA ARG A 229 -27.92 26.86 -20.49
C ARG A 229 -28.35 25.49 -21.00
N PHE A 230 -28.33 24.47 -20.14
CA PHE A 230 -28.49 23.07 -20.55
C PHE A 230 -29.75 22.38 -20.03
N ALA A 231 -30.67 23.07 -19.34
CA ALA A 231 -31.84 22.42 -18.73
C ALA A 231 -32.68 21.59 -19.70
N ASP A 232 -33.08 22.16 -20.83
CA ASP A 232 -33.89 21.45 -21.82
C ASP A 232 -33.12 20.28 -22.47
N GLU A 233 -31.85 20.50 -22.83
CA GLU A 233 -30.97 19.49 -23.42
C GLU A 233 -30.72 18.30 -22.46
N ALA A 234 -30.52 18.59 -21.17
CA ALA A 234 -30.32 17.59 -20.14
C ALA A 234 -31.59 16.75 -19.92
N ILE A 235 -32.77 17.38 -19.94
CA ILE A 235 -34.04 16.66 -19.82
C ILE A 235 -34.29 15.79 -21.05
N ASP A 236 -34.07 16.32 -22.25
CA ASP A 236 -34.17 15.54 -23.49
C ASP A 236 -33.26 14.32 -23.45
N TYR A 237 -31.99 14.53 -23.06
CA TYR A 237 -31.00 13.46 -22.94
C TYR A 237 -31.48 12.34 -21.98
N LEU A 238 -32.04 12.68 -20.82
CA LEU A 238 -32.58 11.68 -19.89
C LEU A 238 -33.84 10.97 -20.45
N CYS A 239 -34.71 11.71 -21.14
CA CYS A 239 -35.98 11.19 -21.65
C CYS A 239 -35.84 10.30 -22.90
N GLU A 240 -34.78 10.50 -23.69
CA GLU A 240 -34.49 9.67 -24.88
C GLU A 240 -34.31 8.19 -24.54
N GLN A 241 -33.81 7.88 -23.34
CA GLN A 241 -33.52 6.52 -22.91
C GLN A 241 -33.74 6.40 -21.40
N PRO A 242 -34.88 5.87 -20.93
CA PRO A 242 -35.23 5.87 -19.51
C PRO A 242 -34.21 5.18 -18.59
N ALA A 243 -33.41 4.24 -19.10
CA ALA A 243 -32.30 3.64 -18.36
C ALA A 243 -31.31 4.71 -17.83
N ARG A 244 -31.21 5.85 -18.52
CA ARG A 244 -30.40 7.00 -18.14
C ARG A 244 -30.86 7.67 -16.84
N LEU A 245 -32.11 7.47 -16.39
CA LEU A 245 -32.54 8.02 -15.11
C LEU A 245 -31.75 7.42 -13.94
N LYS A 246 -31.28 6.17 -14.07
CA LYS A 246 -30.45 5.47 -13.08
C LYS A 246 -28.98 5.88 -13.20
N THR A 247 -28.67 7.12 -12.81
CA THR A 247 -27.30 7.64 -12.73
C THR A 247 -27.00 8.18 -11.33
N GLY A 248 -25.98 7.61 -10.72
CA GLY A 248 -25.61 7.88 -9.35
C GLY A 248 -24.30 7.20 -8.99
N GLY A 249 -24.02 6.96 -7.73
CA GLY A 249 -22.75 6.37 -7.32
C GLY A 249 -22.84 5.65 -5.99
N ALA A 250 -21.70 5.14 -5.55
CA ALA A 250 -21.50 4.58 -4.24
C ALA A 250 -21.16 5.73 -3.27
N LEU A 251 -22.16 6.22 -2.53
CA LEU A 251 -21.91 7.23 -1.49
C LEU A 251 -21.23 6.56 -0.31
N GLY A 252 -19.93 6.83 -0.16
CA GLY A 252 -19.18 6.55 1.06
C GLY A 252 -19.50 7.61 2.09
N ILE A 253 -20.68 7.52 2.71
CA ILE A 253 -20.99 8.37 3.87
C ILE A 253 -20.58 7.57 5.08
N HIS A 254 -19.52 8.07 5.69
CA HIS A 254 -18.81 7.32 6.67
C HIS A 254 -18.34 5.96 6.07
N GLY A 255 -17.58 5.09 6.68
CA GLY A 255 -17.07 3.84 6.05
C GLY A 255 -18.07 2.82 5.44
N VAL A 256 -19.35 3.18 5.23
CA VAL A 256 -20.36 2.39 4.52
C VAL A 256 -20.55 2.95 3.11
N ILE A 257 -20.45 2.05 2.13
CA ILE A 257 -20.81 2.34 0.74
C ILE A 257 -22.32 2.11 0.58
N TYR A 258 -23.07 3.18 0.32
CA TYR A 258 -24.47 3.10 -0.08
C TYR A 258 -24.57 3.27 -1.59
N ASP A 259 -25.25 2.34 -2.25
CA ASP A 259 -25.55 2.48 -3.67
C ASP A 259 -26.71 3.47 -3.86
N GLU A 260 -26.39 4.72 -4.12
CA GLU A 260 -27.37 5.76 -4.42
C GLU A 260 -27.47 5.94 -5.94
N TYR A 261 -28.09 4.94 -6.57
CA TYR A 261 -28.15 4.77 -8.03
C TYR A 261 -28.78 5.94 -8.81
N TYR A 262 -29.46 6.88 -8.13
CA TYR A 262 -30.16 8.01 -8.74
C TYR A 262 -29.62 9.37 -8.27
N TRP A 263 -28.56 9.42 -7.45
CA TRP A 263 -28.11 10.66 -6.81
C TRP A 263 -27.71 11.75 -7.80
N ALA A 264 -26.95 11.41 -8.84
CA ALA A 264 -26.48 12.41 -9.81
C ALA A 264 -27.67 12.98 -10.60
N THR A 265 -28.60 12.11 -11.01
CA THR A 265 -29.86 12.52 -11.64
C THR A 265 -30.70 13.38 -10.71
N TYR A 266 -30.80 13.03 -9.43
CA TYR A 266 -31.54 13.81 -8.43
C TYR A 266 -30.98 15.24 -8.32
N GLN A 267 -29.67 15.41 -8.21
CA GLN A 267 -29.03 16.73 -8.16
C GLN A 267 -29.28 17.53 -9.44
N LEU A 268 -29.14 16.88 -10.61
CA LEU A 268 -29.41 17.50 -11.91
C LEU A 268 -30.86 18.02 -11.98
N LEU A 269 -31.84 17.17 -11.68
CA LEU A 269 -33.26 17.52 -11.78
C LEU A 269 -33.65 18.66 -10.82
N LYS A 270 -33.05 18.70 -9.62
CA LYS A 270 -33.28 19.76 -8.64
C LYS A 270 -32.95 21.14 -9.18
N VAL A 271 -31.91 21.25 -10.00
CA VAL A 271 -31.49 22.53 -10.60
C VAL A 271 -32.14 22.77 -11.97
N THR A 272 -32.17 21.77 -12.86
CA THR A 272 -32.64 21.96 -14.24
C THR A 272 -34.14 22.16 -14.35
N THR A 273 -34.95 21.56 -13.46
CA THR A 273 -36.41 21.74 -13.49
C THR A 273 -36.86 23.16 -13.11
N THR A 274 -35.95 23.98 -12.57
CA THR A 274 -36.18 25.42 -12.38
C THR A 274 -36.20 26.17 -13.71
N PHE A 275 -35.32 25.79 -14.65
CA PHE A 275 -35.03 26.56 -15.87
C PHE A 275 -35.61 25.95 -17.14
N CYS A 276 -35.97 24.66 -17.13
CA CYS A 276 -36.50 24.01 -18.33
C CYS A 276 -37.86 24.58 -18.76
N SER A 277 -38.14 24.40 -20.05
CA SER A 277 -39.40 24.73 -20.69
C SER A 277 -40.56 23.87 -20.17
N GLU A 278 -41.78 24.39 -20.34
CA GLU A 278 -43.01 23.66 -19.96
C GLU A 278 -43.17 22.35 -20.72
N GLU A 279 -42.77 22.30 -22.00
CA GLU A 279 -42.83 21.08 -22.80
C GLU A 279 -41.95 19.98 -22.18
N GLN A 280 -40.71 20.33 -21.83
CA GLN A 280 -39.74 19.37 -21.32
C GLN A 280 -40.09 18.88 -19.91
N ILE A 281 -40.60 19.75 -19.04
CA ILE A 281 -40.98 19.30 -17.71
C ILE A 281 -42.20 18.37 -17.71
N ILE A 282 -43.13 18.57 -18.65
CA ILE A 282 -44.28 17.67 -18.84
C ILE A 282 -43.77 16.31 -19.35
N LYS A 283 -42.88 16.32 -20.35
CA LYS A 283 -42.25 15.10 -20.91
C LYS A 283 -41.50 14.32 -19.82
N LEU A 284 -40.66 14.98 -19.03
CA LEU A 284 -39.91 14.38 -17.94
C LEU A 284 -40.83 13.69 -16.93
N GLN A 285 -41.88 14.38 -16.48
CA GLN A 285 -42.83 13.83 -15.51
C GLN A 285 -43.55 12.60 -16.06
N ALA A 286 -43.96 12.62 -17.34
CA ALA A 286 -44.57 11.47 -17.99
C ALA A 286 -43.62 10.26 -18.02
N VAL A 287 -42.34 10.48 -18.36
CA VAL A 287 -41.32 9.41 -18.36
C VAL A 287 -41.10 8.86 -16.95
N ILE A 288 -40.97 9.72 -15.92
CA ILE A 288 -40.79 9.26 -14.54
C ILE A 288 -42.01 8.47 -14.04
N LEU A 289 -43.23 8.90 -14.41
CA LEU A 289 -44.46 8.22 -14.01
C LEU A 289 -44.63 6.83 -14.65
N ASP A 290 -44.07 6.61 -15.84
CA ASP A 290 -44.02 5.30 -16.51
C ASP A 290 -42.77 4.48 -16.12
N TYR A 291 -41.79 5.11 -15.47
CA TYR A 291 -40.52 4.47 -15.12
C TYR A 291 -40.70 3.37 -14.07
N CYS A 292 -40.37 2.14 -14.47
CA CYS A 292 -40.37 0.95 -13.64
C CYS A 292 -39.23 0.02 -14.07
N THR A 293 -38.29 -0.24 -13.16
CA THR A 293 -37.13 -1.08 -13.43
C THR A 293 -37.48 -2.57 -13.45
N ASP A 294 -36.69 -3.40 -14.12
CA ASP A 294 -36.94 -4.85 -14.15
C ASP A 294 -36.78 -5.50 -12.77
N VAL A 295 -35.96 -4.90 -11.89
CA VAL A 295 -35.81 -5.34 -10.49
C VAL A 295 -37.12 -5.18 -9.72
N GLU A 296 -37.83 -4.05 -9.90
CA GLU A 296 -39.13 -3.77 -9.27
C GLU A 296 -40.26 -4.71 -9.72
N LYS A 297 -40.06 -5.44 -10.83
CA LYS A 297 -41.02 -6.43 -11.35
C LYS A 297 -40.80 -7.83 -10.75
N THR A 298 -39.71 -8.04 -10.01
CA THR A 298 -39.42 -9.32 -9.35
C THR A 298 -40.13 -9.44 -8.00
N ILE A 299 -40.35 -10.66 -7.52
CA ILE A 299 -40.98 -10.93 -6.21
C ILE A 299 -40.20 -10.26 -5.06
N ILE A 300 -38.87 -10.18 -5.19
CA ILE A 300 -37.96 -9.59 -4.21
C ILE A 300 -38.02 -8.04 -4.27
N GLY A 301 -38.13 -7.44 -5.45
CA GLY A 301 -38.18 -5.99 -5.63
C GLY A 301 -39.55 -5.34 -5.39
N LEU A 302 -40.59 -6.10 -5.00
CA LEU A 302 -41.92 -5.56 -4.72
C LEU A 302 -41.91 -4.59 -3.52
N SER A 303 -41.04 -4.79 -2.54
CA SER A 303 -40.83 -3.86 -1.42
C SER A 303 -40.32 -2.50 -1.92
N ASP A 304 -39.39 -2.51 -2.87
CA ASP A 304 -38.73 -1.30 -3.40
C ASP A 304 -39.50 -0.64 -4.54
N ARG A 305 -40.58 -1.28 -5.01
CA ARG A 305 -41.42 -0.74 -6.07
C ARG A 305 -41.89 0.68 -5.76
N GLY A 306 -41.58 1.61 -6.66
CA GLY A 306 -41.90 3.02 -6.52
C GLY A 306 -40.78 3.86 -5.90
N TYR A 307 -39.69 3.28 -5.41
CA TYR A 307 -38.54 4.02 -4.88
C TYR A 307 -37.88 4.93 -5.94
N PRO A 308 -37.61 4.47 -7.18
CA PRO A 308 -37.07 5.35 -8.21
C PRO A 308 -37.99 6.54 -8.51
N GLN A 309 -39.30 6.29 -8.58
CA GLN A 309 -40.29 7.35 -8.80
C GLN A 309 -40.34 8.34 -7.64
N LEU A 310 -40.26 7.86 -6.39
CA LEU A 310 -40.17 8.72 -5.21
C LEU A 310 -38.99 9.68 -5.31
N VAL A 311 -37.78 9.16 -5.56
CA VAL A 311 -36.56 9.96 -5.63
C VAL A 311 -36.64 10.99 -6.76
N LEU A 312 -36.97 10.54 -7.97
CA LEU A 312 -36.97 11.40 -9.16
C LEU A 312 -38.09 12.46 -9.13
N LEU A 313 -39.30 12.11 -8.67
CA LEU A 313 -40.40 13.09 -8.53
C LEU A 313 -40.11 14.12 -7.43
N LYS A 314 -39.46 13.70 -6.33
CA LYS A 314 -39.07 14.61 -5.26
C LYS A 314 -38.01 15.62 -5.72
N ALA A 315 -37.15 15.24 -6.66
CA ALA A 315 -36.15 16.15 -7.24
C ALA A 315 -36.76 17.31 -8.04
N ILE A 316 -37.96 17.14 -8.61
CA ILE A 316 -38.63 18.20 -9.39
C ILE A 316 -39.05 19.33 -8.45
N VAL A 317 -38.77 20.59 -8.85
CA VAL A 317 -39.19 21.78 -8.10
C VAL A 317 -40.70 21.72 -7.79
N PRO A 318 -41.14 21.87 -6.51
CA PRO A 318 -42.52 21.65 -6.11
C PRO A 318 -43.57 22.44 -6.91
N SER A 319 -43.27 23.69 -7.26
CA SER A 319 -44.18 24.57 -8.01
C SER A 319 -44.37 24.15 -9.48
N ARG A 320 -43.52 23.27 -10.01
CA ARG A 320 -43.55 22.81 -11.40
C ARG A 320 -44.06 21.38 -11.55
N ARG A 321 -44.49 20.73 -10.46
CA ARG A 321 -45.06 19.37 -10.48
C ARG A 321 -46.53 19.40 -10.93
N THR A 322 -46.89 18.51 -11.83
CA THR A 322 -48.27 18.24 -12.23
C THR A 322 -49.06 17.64 -11.07
N GLU A 323 -50.40 17.75 -11.13
CA GLU A 323 -51.27 17.16 -10.11
C GLU A 323 -51.13 15.63 -10.04
N LEU A 324 -50.87 14.96 -11.18
CA LEU A 324 -50.63 13.52 -11.22
C LEU A 324 -49.31 13.15 -10.53
N ALA A 325 -48.24 13.91 -10.80
CA ALA A 325 -46.95 13.73 -10.14
C ALA A 325 -47.05 13.93 -8.61
N ASN A 326 -47.76 14.97 -8.15
CA ASN A 326 -47.97 15.22 -6.72
C ASN A 326 -48.75 14.08 -6.04
N ARG A 327 -49.81 13.57 -6.68
CA ARG A 327 -50.56 12.42 -6.15
C ARG A 327 -49.69 11.17 -6.02
N ARG A 328 -48.91 10.85 -7.06
CA ARG A 328 -48.01 9.69 -7.06
C ARG A 328 -46.88 9.85 -6.03
N LEU A 329 -46.31 11.05 -5.90
CA LEU A 329 -45.31 11.33 -4.88
C LEU A 329 -45.87 11.11 -3.47
N GLN A 330 -47.07 11.61 -3.16
CA GLN A 330 -47.72 11.40 -1.86
C GLN A 330 -48.07 9.92 -1.57
N GLU A 331 -48.36 9.12 -2.60
CA GLU A 331 -48.51 7.67 -2.46
C GLU A 331 -47.20 7.02 -2.01
N TRP A 332 -46.09 7.41 -2.64
CA TRP A 332 -44.77 6.88 -2.30
C TRP A 332 -44.24 7.41 -0.97
N GLU A 333 -44.40 8.69 -0.65
CA GLU A 333 -44.01 9.26 0.65
C GLU A 333 -44.72 8.55 1.81
N ARG A 334 -46.00 8.16 1.65
CA ARG A 334 -46.70 7.34 2.65
C ARG A 334 -46.16 5.92 2.75
N LYS A 335 -45.78 5.32 1.62
CA LYS A 335 -45.18 3.96 1.59
C LYS A 335 -43.79 3.94 2.24
N PHE A 336 -42.99 4.98 2.02
CA PHE A 336 -41.59 5.08 2.43
C PHE A 336 -41.37 6.06 3.59
N GLN A 337 -42.42 6.35 4.39
CA GLN A 337 -42.46 7.39 5.40
C GLN A 337 -41.39 7.26 6.49
N ASP A 338 -40.89 6.04 6.73
CA ASP A 338 -39.89 5.74 7.75
C ASP A 338 -38.45 5.73 7.20
N SER A 339 -38.21 5.97 5.89
CA SER A 339 -36.91 5.79 5.22
C SER A 339 -35.97 7.02 5.29
N HIS A 340 -34.79 6.89 5.93
CA HIS A 340 -33.73 7.92 6.01
C HIS A 340 -32.98 8.14 4.67
N SER A 341 -33.32 7.40 3.61
CA SER A 341 -32.70 7.49 2.27
C SER A 341 -32.82 8.88 1.63
N LEU A 342 -33.92 9.60 1.86
CA LEU A 342 -34.11 10.91 1.25
C LEU A 342 -33.30 12.02 1.94
N GLU A 343 -33.05 11.92 3.25
CA GLU A 343 -32.21 12.88 3.99
C GLU A 343 -30.73 12.76 3.60
N ARG A 344 -30.29 11.56 3.19
CA ARG A 344 -28.93 11.29 2.67
C ARG A 344 -28.65 11.97 1.34
N LEU A 345 -29.64 12.08 0.46
CA LEU A 345 -29.50 12.72 -0.85
C LEU A 345 -29.29 14.25 -0.75
N GLU A 346 -29.66 14.87 0.37
CA GLU A 346 -29.65 16.33 0.56
C GLU A 346 -28.41 16.87 1.28
N ASN A 347 -27.67 16.06 2.06
CA ASN A 347 -26.62 16.51 2.99
C ASN A 347 -25.18 16.04 2.67
N VAL A 348 -24.86 15.76 1.40
CA VAL A 348 -23.58 15.13 1.02
C VAL A 348 -22.36 16.09 1.03
N GLU A 349 -22.56 17.42 1.02
CA GLU A 349 -21.46 18.38 0.79
C GLU A 349 -20.55 18.67 2.00
N SER A 350 -20.79 18.08 3.17
CA SER A 350 -19.91 18.27 4.31
C SER A 350 -19.89 17.07 5.24
N SER A 351 -18.94 16.15 5.03
CA SER A 351 -18.51 15.28 6.10
C SER A 351 -17.06 14.89 5.90
N ASP A 352 -16.22 15.37 6.81
CA ASP A 352 -14.96 14.71 7.14
C ASP A 352 -15.19 13.21 7.33
N LEU A 353 -14.17 12.45 6.94
CA LEU A 353 -14.08 11.00 6.93
C LEU A 353 -14.28 10.42 8.34
N MET A 354 -15.51 10.27 8.80
CA MET A 354 -15.84 9.50 10.01
C MET A 354 -16.30 8.13 9.59
N ALA A 355 -15.72 7.02 10.03
CA ALA A 355 -16.20 5.69 9.64
C ALA A 355 -17.64 5.40 10.13
N SER A 356 -18.51 4.77 9.33
CA SER A 356 -19.80 4.23 9.78
C SER A 356 -19.70 2.75 9.47
N ILE A 357 -20.14 2.01 10.46
CA ILE A 357 -20.06 0.58 10.58
C ILE A 357 -21.47 0.13 10.25
N VAL A 358 -21.65 -0.90 9.43
CA VAL A 358 -22.98 -1.53 9.28
C VAL A 358 -23.54 -1.76 10.68
N GLY A 359 -24.63 -1.07 11.01
CA GLY A 359 -25.16 -1.01 12.36
C GLY A 359 -25.63 -2.39 12.80
N SER A 360 -25.34 -2.74 14.04
CA SER A 360 -25.96 -3.91 14.66
C SER A 360 -27.48 -3.79 14.61
N PRO A 361 -28.21 -4.91 14.44
CA PRO A 361 -29.67 -4.87 14.41
C PRO A 361 -30.27 -4.28 15.68
N ILE A 362 -29.53 -4.37 16.79
CA ILE A 362 -29.86 -3.78 18.10
C ILE A 362 -28.92 -2.59 18.35
N PRO A 363 -29.43 -1.38 18.62
CA PRO A 363 -28.61 -0.24 19.01
C PRO A 363 -27.77 -0.51 20.27
N GLU A 364 -26.56 0.04 20.34
CA GLU A 364 -25.63 -0.21 21.46
C GLU A 364 -26.20 0.21 22.82
N ASN A 365 -26.87 1.37 22.89
CA ASN A 365 -27.54 1.87 24.09
C ASN A 365 -28.72 0.99 24.57
N ALA A 366 -29.32 0.21 23.67
CA ALA A 366 -30.34 -0.76 24.01
C ALA A 366 -29.70 -2.07 24.50
N ALA A 367 -28.62 -2.49 23.85
CA ALA A 367 -27.85 -3.69 24.20
C ALA A 367 -27.29 -3.64 25.63
N GLU A 368 -26.85 -2.47 26.09
CA GLU A 368 -26.40 -2.23 27.48
C GLU A 368 -27.46 -2.56 28.55
N LYS A 369 -28.74 -2.54 28.19
CA LYS A 369 -29.86 -2.74 29.11
C LYS A 369 -30.54 -4.09 28.94
N MET A 370 -30.04 -4.93 28.03
CA MET A 370 -30.65 -6.20 27.70
C MET A 370 -30.44 -7.24 28.81
N THR A 371 -31.51 -7.92 29.20
CA THR A 371 -31.47 -9.10 30.07
C THR A 371 -30.97 -10.33 29.31
N ASP A 372 -30.62 -11.40 30.03
CA ASP A 372 -30.16 -12.66 29.44
C ASP A 372 -31.21 -13.26 28.49
N GLU A 373 -32.49 -13.23 28.87
CA GLU A 373 -33.59 -13.68 28.03
C GLU A 373 -33.73 -12.84 26.75
N GLN A 374 -33.53 -11.52 26.84
CA GLN A 374 -33.54 -10.64 25.67
C GLN A 374 -32.36 -10.93 24.75
N TRP A 375 -31.17 -11.24 25.29
CA TRP A 375 -30.01 -11.67 24.50
C TRP A 375 -30.26 -12.99 23.79
N LEU A 376 -30.82 -13.99 24.47
CA LEU A 376 -31.15 -15.28 23.87
C LEU A 376 -32.17 -15.13 22.73
N ASN A 377 -33.20 -14.31 22.93
CA ASN A 377 -34.18 -14.00 21.89
C ASN A 377 -33.57 -13.27 20.69
N ALA A 378 -32.67 -12.30 20.94
CA ALA A 378 -31.98 -11.58 19.87
C ALA A 378 -31.07 -12.51 19.06
N ILE A 379 -30.27 -13.33 19.73
CA ILE A 379 -29.38 -14.31 19.09
C ILE A 379 -30.19 -15.30 18.24
N ALA A 380 -31.31 -15.78 18.76
CA ALA A 380 -32.21 -16.67 18.02
C ALA A 380 -32.84 -15.98 16.79
N CYS A 381 -33.19 -14.70 16.91
CA CYS A 381 -33.77 -13.90 15.83
C CYS A 381 -32.75 -13.62 14.71
N TYR A 382 -31.50 -13.32 15.06
CA TYR A 382 -30.44 -12.95 14.12
C TYR A 382 -29.41 -14.08 13.91
N ASN A 383 -29.89 -15.32 13.77
CA ASN A 383 -29.04 -16.52 13.76
C ASN A 383 -28.53 -16.97 12.38
N GLN A 384 -28.99 -16.36 11.29
CA GLN A 384 -28.65 -16.79 9.92
C GLN A 384 -27.62 -15.86 9.27
N ASN A 385 -26.72 -16.46 8.48
CA ASN A 385 -25.65 -15.77 7.74
C ASN A 385 -26.00 -15.53 6.26
N GLU A 386 -27.25 -15.76 5.85
CA GLU A 386 -27.67 -15.40 4.50
C GLU A 386 -27.81 -13.89 4.35
N PRO A 387 -27.51 -13.32 3.17
CA PRO A 387 -27.82 -11.94 2.81
C PRO A 387 -29.33 -11.78 2.59
N ASN A 388 -30.15 -12.28 3.51
CA ASN A 388 -31.54 -11.87 3.65
C ASN A 388 -31.46 -10.49 4.29
N PHE A 389 -31.30 -9.48 3.44
CA PHE A 389 -31.30 -8.07 3.80
C PHE A 389 -32.59 -7.75 4.56
N LEU A 390 -32.56 -7.90 5.87
CA LEU A 390 -33.57 -7.30 6.73
C LEU A 390 -33.23 -5.82 6.68
N PHE A 391 -34.11 -5.03 6.09
CA PHE A 391 -34.01 -3.57 6.17
C PHE A 391 -34.68 -3.14 7.47
N ARG A 392 -34.04 -2.29 8.25
CA ARG A 392 -34.78 -1.51 9.24
C ARG A 392 -35.63 -0.51 8.44
N ARG A 393 -36.76 -0.06 9.02
CA ARG A 393 -37.76 0.80 8.34
C ARG A 393 -37.16 2.09 7.74
N ASP A 394 -35.96 2.46 8.19
CA ASP A 394 -35.11 3.57 7.76
C ASP A 394 -34.24 3.33 6.51
N GLY A 395 -34.17 2.12 5.97
CA GLY A 395 -33.30 1.84 4.83
C GLY A 395 -31.82 1.76 5.20
N GLU A 396 -31.50 1.55 6.48
CA GLU A 396 -30.21 1.02 6.91
C GLU A 396 -30.20 -0.51 6.78
N PHE A 397 -29.04 -1.07 6.41
CA PHE A 397 -28.81 -2.51 6.49
C PHE A 397 -28.96 -2.95 7.95
N LEU A 398 -29.91 -3.83 8.29
CA LEU A 398 -29.81 -4.55 9.56
C LEU A 398 -28.62 -5.48 9.42
N GLY A 399 -27.59 -5.21 10.21
CA GLY A 399 -26.51 -6.16 10.38
C GLY A 399 -27.03 -7.54 10.79
N GLY A 400 -26.35 -8.58 10.33
CA GLY A 400 -26.72 -9.97 10.64
C GLY A 400 -26.06 -10.44 11.93
N SER A 401 -25.80 -11.75 11.98
CA SER A 401 -25.08 -12.35 13.10
C SER A 401 -23.69 -11.73 13.31
N GLY A 402 -23.03 -11.29 12.24
CA GLY A 402 -21.74 -10.60 12.27
C GLY A 402 -21.78 -9.28 13.04
N GLU A 403 -22.71 -8.38 12.71
CA GLU A 403 -22.80 -7.07 13.36
C GLU A 403 -23.35 -7.16 14.79
N LEU A 404 -24.31 -8.07 15.06
CA LEU A 404 -24.78 -8.28 16.43
C LEU A 404 -23.69 -8.88 17.32
N SER A 405 -22.88 -9.81 16.79
CA SER A 405 -21.75 -10.37 17.53
C SER A 405 -20.71 -9.32 17.94
N ARG A 406 -20.49 -8.26 17.12
CA ARG A 406 -19.60 -7.15 17.52
C ARG A 406 -20.12 -6.39 18.73
N ILE A 407 -21.44 -6.16 18.82
CA ILE A 407 -22.03 -5.53 20.02
C ILE A 407 -22.00 -6.50 21.20
N LEU A 408 -22.31 -7.78 20.98
CA LEU A 408 -22.18 -8.79 22.01
C LEU A 408 -20.76 -8.82 22.58
N GLU A 409 -19.73 -8.76 21.73
CA GLU A 409 -18.33 -8.71 22.18
C GLU A 409 -18.06 -7.52 23.10
N LYS A 410 -18.58 -6.33 22.77
CA LYS A 410 -18.47 -5.15 23.67
C LYS A 410 -19.15 -5.37 25.01
N GLN A 411 -20.33 -6.00 25.03
CA GLN A 411 -21.07 -6.28 26.26
C GLN A 411 -20.40 -7.38 27.08
N VAL A 412 -19.78 -8.36 26.44
CA VAL A 412 -18.92 -9.36 27.11
C VAL A 412 -17.73 -8.67 27.79
N LYS A 413 -17.12 -7.65 27.17
CA LYS A 413 -16.05 -6.88 27.82
C LYS A 413 -16.55 -6.09 29.03
N ALA A 414 -17.80 -5.62 29.01
CA ALA A 414 -18.40 -4.89 30.13
C ALA A 414 -18.79 -5.81 31.31
N GLU A 415 -19.36 -6.98 31.03
CA GLU A 415 -19.86 -7.94 32.04
C GLU A 415 -19.38 -9.38 31.78
N PRO A 416 -18.06 -9.66 31.84
CA PRO A 416 -17.50 -10.92 31.36
C PRO A 416 -17.98 -12.16 32.13
N GLU A 417 -18.16 -12.11 33.46
CA GLU A 417 -18.64 -13.28 34.23
C GLU A 417 -20.11 -13.63 33.91
N ARG A 418 -20.93 -12.63 33.58
CA ARG A 418 -22.32 -12.81 33.20
C ARG A 418 -22.40 -13.56 31.87
N PHE A 419 -21.69 -13.08 30.85
CA PHE A 419 -21.70 -13.70 29.52
C PHE A 419 -20.97 -15.05 29.48
N ALA A 420 -19.98 -15.28 30.36
CA ALA A 420 -19.37 -16.59 30.54
C ALA A 420 -20.36 -17.67 31.04
N LYS A 421 -21.40 -17.27 31.78
CA LYS A 421 -22.52 -18.16 32.14
C LYS A 421 -23.52 -18.26 30.99
N LEU A 422 -23.89 -17.13 30.39
CA LEU A 422 -24.93 -17.07 29.35
C LEU A 422 -24.62 -17.92 28.10
N VAL A 423 -23.36 -18.05 27.71
CA VAL A 423 -22.94 -18.86 26.54
C VAL A 423 -23.36 -20.34 26.64
N TRP A 424 -23.59 -20.85 27.85
CA TRP A 424 -24.10 -22.21 28.06
C TRP A 424 -25.57 -22.37 27.67
N GLU A 425 -26.35 -21.29 27.70
CA GLU A 425 -27.76 -21.26 27.31
C GLU A 425 -27.94 -21.07 25.79
N PHE A 426 -26.87 -20.79 25.04
CA PHE A 426 -26.94 -20.68 23.58
C PHE A 426 -27.27 -22.05 22.97
N PRO A 427 -28.28 -22.19 22.09
CA PRO A 427 -28.53 -23.43 21.37
C PRO A 427 -27.32 -23.87 20.52
N ASP A 428 -27.07 -25.17 20.36
CA ASP A 428 -25.93 -25.68 19.55
C ASP A 428 -25.98 -25.26 18.08
N ARG A 429 -27.17 -24.96 17.55
CA ARG A 429 -27.39 -24.43 16.20
C ARG A 429 -27.14 -22.92 16.07
N THR A 430 -26.67 -22.27 17.14
CA THR A 430 -26.37 -20.83 17.13
C THR A 430 -25.16 -20.56 16.24
N HIS A 431 -25.19 -19.45 15.51
CA HIS A 431 -24.14 -19.09 14.59
C HIS A 431 -22.80 -18.92 15.31
N PRO A 432 -21.68 -19.46 14.79
CA PRO A 432 -20.37 -19.42 15.47
C PRO A 432 -19.89 -18.02 15.86
N HIS A 433 -20.30 -16.97 15.13
CA HIS A 433 -19.94 -15.57 15.44
C HIS A 433 -20.29 -15.15 16.87
N TYR A 434 -21.39 -15.66 17.45
CA TYR A 434 -21.77 -15.32 18.82
C TYR A 434 -20.86 -15.97 19.86
N PHE A 435 -20.49 -17.24 19.65
CA PHE A 435 -19.52 -17.92 20.50
C PHE A 435 -18.13 -17.28 20.37
N ASP A 436 -17.73 -16.93 19.15
CA ASP A 436 -16.50 -16.21 18.85
C ASP A 436 -16.44 -14.86 19.56
N ALA A 437 -17.54 -14.09 19.59
CA ALA A 437 -17.63 -12.82 20.29
C ALA A 437 -17.46 -12.97 21.82
N VAL A 438 -18.05 -14.01 22.42
CA VAL A 438 -17.86 -14.30 23.85
C VAL A 438 -16.40 -14.66 24.14
N LEU A 439 -15.81 -15.55 23.34
CA LEU A 439 -14.39 -15.90 23.45
C LEU A 439 -13.48 -14.67 23.26
N CYS A 440 -13.81 -13.80 22.31
CA CYS A 440 -13.06 -12.60 22.02
C CYS A 440 -13.10 -11.59 23.20
N GLY A 441 -14.30 -11.27 23.68
CA GLY A 441 -14.47 -10.32 24.78
C GLY A 441 -13.74 -10.77 26.06
N ILE A 442 -13.88 -12.05 26.43
CA ILE A 442 -13.21 -12.63 27.61
C ILE A 442 -11.69 -12.60 27.45
N ALA A 443 -11.16 -12.90 26.27
CA ALA A 443 -9.73 -12.91 26.04
C ALA A 443 -9.09 -11.51 26.08
N GLU A 444 -9.86 -10.44 25.86
CA GLU A 444 -9.36 -9.06 26.00
C GLU A 444 -9.36 -8.55 27.44
N VAL A 445 -10.41 -8.83 28.20
CA VAL A 445 -10.55 -8.34 29.58
C VAL A 445 -9.93 -9.29 30.62
N GLY A 446 -9.88 -10.58 30.31
CA GLY A 446 -9.44 -11.64 31.20
C GLY A 446 -10.52 -12.08 32.20
N LEU A 447 -10.49 -13.38 32.50
CA LEU A 447 -11.21 -14.01 33.60
C LEU A 447 -10.26 -14.99 34.30
N ASP A 448 -10.68 -15.54 35.44
CA ASP A 448 -9.95 -16.63 36.09
C ASP A 448 -9.91 -17.89 35.20
N ALA A 449 -8.95 -18.77 35.49
CA ALA A 449 -8.68 -19.96 34.67
C ALA A 449 -9.86 -20.94 34.63
N GLU A 450 -10.63 -21.07 35.72
CA GLU A 450 -11.76 -21.99 35.78
C GLU A 450 -12.90 -21.49 34.88
N THR A 451 -13.29 -20.23 35.04
CA THR A 451 -14.37 -19.63 34.25
C THR A 451 -14.03 -19.59 32.77
N ALA A 452 -12.81 -19.16 32.42
CA ALA A 452 -12.37 -19.10 31.03
C ALA A 452 -12.28 -20.49 30.37
N LEU A 453 -11.84 -21.52 31.12
CA LEU A 453 -11.83 -22.90 30.63
C LEU A 453 -13.25 -23.41 30.37
N ARG A 454 -14.22 -23.11 31.24
CA ARG A 454 -15.62 -23.53 31.04
C ARG A 454 -16.23 -22.94 29.76
N VAL A 455 -15.91 -21.70 29.41
CA VAL A 455 -16.35 -21.12 28.14
C VAL A 455 -15.70 -21.83 26.95
N CYS A 456 -14.41 -22.14 27.04
CA CYS A 456 -13.71 -22.90 26.01
C CYS A 456 -14.31 -24.31 25.83
N GLN A 457 -14.64 -24.99 26.93
CA GLN A 457 -15.31 -26.29 26.91
C GLN A 457 -16.66 -26.22 26.20
N ARG A 458 -17.50 -25.22 26.53
CA ARG A 458 -18.79 -25.02 25.87
C ARG A 458 -18.64 -24.90 24.35
N CYS A 459 -17.69 -24.08 23.90
CA CYS A 459 -17.43 -23.86 22.48
C CYS A 459 -16.78 -25.08 21.81
N HIS A 460 -15.93 -25.82 22.53
CA HIS A 460 -15.30 -27.06 22.06
C HIS A 460 -16.30 -28.22 21.90
N GLN A 461 -17.39 -28.22 22.66
CA GLN A 461 -18.44 -29.24 22.58
C GLN A 461 -19.41 -29.05 21.40
N LEU A 462 -19.34 -27.92 20.69
CA LEU A 462 -20.22 -27.66 19.54
C LEU A 462 -19.99 -28.67 18.41
N PRO A 463 -21.05 -29.05 17.67
CA PRO A 463 -20.92 -29.88 16.47
C PRO A 463 -19.92 -29.27 15.49
N ASN A 464 -19.00 -30.09 14.97
CA ASN A 464 -17.91 -29.68 14.07
C ASN A 464 -16.88 -28.69 14.66
N ARG A 465 -16.99 -28.31 15.94
CA ARG A 465 -16.01 -27.50 16.67
C ARG A 465 -15.56 -26.20 15.97
N PRO A 466 -16.49 -25.35 15.49
CA PRO A 466 -16.19 -24.22 14.60
C PRO A 466 -15.34 -23.10 15.23
N CYS A 467 -15.21 -23.05 16.57
CA CYS A 467 -14.56 -21.97 17.29
C CYS A 467 -13.06 -22.18 17.56
N GLY A 468 -12.41 -23.15 16.91
CA GLY A 468 -11.03 -23.54 17.21
C GLY A 468 -10.03 -22.39 17.22
N ARG A 469 -10.11 -21.49 16.23
CA ARG A 469 -9.23 -20.32 16.14
C ARG A 469 -9.39 -19.37 17.33
N ARG A 470 -10.63 -19.08 17.77
CA ARG A 470 -10.92 -18.15 18.87
C ARG A 470 -10.63 -18.75 20.24
N ILE A 471 -10.89 -20.05 20.42
CA ILE A 471 -10.46 -20.79 21.62
C ILE A 471 -8.94 -20.68 21.79
N CYS A 472 -8.19 -20.96 20.72
CA CYS A 472 -6.72 -20.86 20.76
C CYS A 472 -6.23 -19.44 20.98
N TRP A 473 -6.92 -18.43 20.44
CA TRP A 473 -6.61 -17.02 20.70
C TRP A 473 -6.80 -16.63 22.17
N LEU A 474 -7.86 -17.13 22.82
CA LEU A 474 -8.08 -16.92 24.25
C LEU A 474 -6.93 -17.48 25.08
N PHE A 475 -6.51 -18.73 24.81
CA PHE A 475 -5.35 -19.32 25.50
C PHE A 475 -4.04 -18.57 25.24
N GLN A 476 -3.86 -17.97 24.05
CA GLN A 476 -2.71 -17.10 23.77
C GLN A 476 -2.71 -15.85 24.65
N LYS A 477 -3.84 -15.14 24.72
CA LYS A 477 -4.01 -13.90 25.49
C LYS A 477 -3.86 -14.14 26.99
N LEU A 478 -4.46 -15.21 27.48
CA LEU A 478 -4.49 -15.59 28.89
C LEU A 478 -3.40 -16.62 29.22
N SER A 479 -2.32 -16.66 28.44
CA SER A 479 -1.24 -17.64 28.59
C SER A 479 -0.54 -17.60 29.95
N LYS A 480 -0.60 -16.47 30.68
CA LYS A 480 0.00 -16.32 32.01
C LYS A 480 -0.81 -16.96 33.15
N LEU A 481 -2.08 -17.32 32.93
CA LEU A 481 -2.89 -17.98 33.95
C LEU A 481 -2.40 -19.40 34.23
N THR A 482 -2.64 -19.90 35.44
CA THR A 482 -2.38 -21.30 35.80
C THR A 482 -3.50 -22.17 35.27
N TRP A 483 -3.26 -22.78 34.11
CA TRP A 483 -4.25 -23.62 33.43
C TRP A 483 -4.28 -25.05 33.97
N TYR A 484 -5.48 -25.64 33.96
CA TYR A 484 -5.70 -27.07 34.19
C TYR A 484 -5.24 -27.89 32.98
N GLN A 485 -4.93 -29.18 33.19
CA GLN A 485 -4.48 -30.08 32.11
C GLN A 485 -5.44 -30.11 30.92
N GLU A 486 -6.74 -30.08 31.18
CA GLU A 486 -7.78 -30.11 30.15
C GLU A 486 -7.70 -28.92 29.17
N ALA A 487 -7.20 -27.76 29.60
CA ALA A 487 -6.94 -26.65 28.69
C ALA A 487 -5.88 -27.02 27.65
N PHE A 488 -4.83 -27.73 28.06
CA PHE A 488 -3.78 -28.21 27.17
C PHE A 488 -4.31 -29.29 26.22
N ASP A 489 -5.16 -30.19 26.72
CA ASP A 489 -5.80 -31.23 25.90
C ASP A 489 -6.67 -30.63 24.77
N ILE A 490 -7.44 -29.58 25.07
CA ILE A 490 -8.23 -28.87 24.07
C ILE A 490 -7.32 -28.26 22.98
N VAL A 491 -6.24 -27.58 23.36
CA VAL A 491 -5.31 -26.97 22.39
C VAL A 491 -4.60 -28.05 21.56
N ILE A 492 -4.18 -29.15 22.18
CA ILE A 492 -3.56 -30.30 21.49
C ILE A 492 -4.53 -30.89 20.47
N TRP A 493 -5.81 -31.05 20.85
CA TRP A 493 -6.82 -31.59 19.94
C TRP A 493 -6.90 -30.74 18.67
N TYR A 494 -6.99 -29.41 18.82
CA TYR A 494 -7.04 -28.49 17.68
C TYR A 494 -5.75 -28.50 16.86
N ALA A 495 -4.58 -28.59 17.49
CA ALA A 495 -3.30 -28.62 16.78
C ALA A 495 -3.13 -29.89 15.92
N LEU A 496 -3.68 -31.02 16.35
CA LEU A 496 -3.49 -32.32 15.69
C LEU A 496 -4.64 -32.75 14.78
N ASN A 497 -5.88 -32.36 15.10
CA ASN A 497 -7.09 -32.98 14.51
C ASN A 497 -8.00 -31.99 13.78
N ASP A 498 -7.82 -30.68 13.93
CA ASP A 498 -8.70 -29.73 13.27
C ASP A 498 -8.55 -29.79 11.73
N PRO A 499 -9.65 -29.86 10.96
CA PRO A 499 -9.57 -29.94 9.51
C PRO A 499 -9.04 -28.65 8.85
N ASP A 500 -9.03 -27.51 9.55
CA ASP A 500 -8.52 -26.23 9.03
C ASP A 500 -7.02 -26.03 9.37
N PRO A 501 -6.13 -25.91 8.36
CA PRO A 501 -6.43 -25.74 6.94
C PRO A 501 -6.59 -27.06 6.19
N VAL A 502 -7.47 -27.10 5.19
CA VAL A 502 -7.62 -28.27 4.31
C VAL A 502 -6.35 -28.43 3.47
N ALA A 503 -5.65 -29.54 3.64
CA ALA A 503 -4.27 -29.74 3.17
C ALA A 503 -4.08 -29.59 1.64
N GLU A 504 -5.09 -29.91 0.82
CA GLU A 504 -4.98 -29.90 -0.65
C GLU A 504 -4.98 -28.50 -1.29
N LEU A 505 -5.48 -27.46 -0.61
CA LEU A 505 -5.69 -26.12 -1.20
C LEU A 505 -4.47 -25.17 -1.11
N GLN A 506 -3.37 -25.58 -0.47
CA GLN A 506 -2.27 -24.65 -0.12
C GLN A 506 -0.90 -24.91 -0.76
N ARG A 507 -0.79 -25.82 -1.74
CA ARG A 507 0.43 -25.99 -2.57
C ARG A 507 0.61 -24.85 -3.60
N THR A 508 0.53 -23.60 -3.16
CA THR A 508 0.74 -22.42 -4.02
C THR A 508 2.10 -21.79 -3.70
N ASN A 509 3.00 -21.83 -4.68
CA ASN A 509 4.43 -21.46 -4.69
C ASN A 509 4.72 -19.96 -4.44
N GLN A 510 4.06 -19.31 -3.49
CA GLN A 510 4.34 -17.91 -3.14
C GLN A 510 4.78 -17.83 -1.67
N SER A 511 6.10 -17.74 -1.46
CA SER A 511 6.79 -17.70 -0.17
C SER A 511 6.27 -16.60 0.77
N HIS A 512 5.77 -15.48 0.24
CA HIS A 512 5.41 -14.30 1.02
C HIS A 512 4.14 -14.42 1.88
N ASN A 513 3.40 -15.54 1.85
CA ASN A 513 2.14 -15.69 2.60
C ASN A 513 2.02 -17.00 3.43
N ILE A 514 3.10 -17.78 3.60
CA ILE A 514 3.06 -19.09 4.29
C ILE A 514 2.68 -18.93 5.77
N LEU A 515 3.39 -18.07 6.51
CA LEU A 515 3.16 -17.88 7.96
C LEU A 515 1.78 -17.28 8.24
N SER A 516 1.35 -16.32 7.41
CA SER A 516 0.04 -15.68 7.53
C SER A 516 -1.09 -16.68 7.30
N LYS A 517 -1.00 -17.54 6.27
CA LYS A 517 -1.94 -18.66 6.07
C LYS A 517 -1.97 -19.60 7.28
N GLY A 518 -0.81 -19.88 7.87
CA GLY A 518 -0.70 -20.72 9.07
C GLY A 518 -1.42 -20.13 10.27
N ILE A 519 -1.08 -18.90 10.67
CA ILE A 519 -1.67 -18.23 11.85
C ILE A 519 -3.18 -18.00 11.70
N ASN A 520 -3.68 -17.87 10.46
CA ASN A 520 -5.10 -17.68 10.19
C ASN A 520 -5.91 -18.99 10.16
N SER A 521 -5.27 -20.16 10.26
CA SER A 521 -5.94 -21.46 10.38
C SER A 521 -6.13 -21.89 11.84
N ALA A 522 -7.10 -22.77 12.10
CA ALA A 522 -7.33 -23.35 13.43
C ALA A 522 -6.10 -24.12 13.96
N ARG A 523 -5.52 -25.04 13.15
CA ARG A 523 -4.30 -25.78 13.53
C ARG A 523 -3.13 -24.84 13.82
N GLY A 524 -2.84 -23.88 12.95
CA GLY A 524 -1.74 -22.94 13.17
C GLY A 524 -1.96 -21.95 14.33
N SER A 525 -3.22 -21.57 14.60
CA SER A 525 -3.59 -20.80 15.80
C SER A 525 -3.37 -21.62 17.08
N ALA A 526 -3.72 -22.92 17.08
CA ALA A 526 -3.46 -23.83 18.19
C ALA A 526 -1.96 -24.00 18.46
N VAL A 527 -1.17 -24.23 17.42
CA VAL A 527 0.30 -24.30 17.52
C VAL A 527 0.87 -22.98 18.07
N SER A 528 0.35 -21.83 17.62
CA SER A 528 0.74 -20.53 18.17
C SER A 528 0.35 -20.34 19.64
N ALA A 529 -0.77 -20.94 20.07
CA ALA A 529 -1.19 -20.98 21.47
C ALA A 529 -0.25 -21.81 22.34
N ILE A 530 0.16 -22.99 21.87
CA ILE A 530 1.17 -23.82 22.54
C ILE A 530 2.46 -23.02 22.74
N ALA A 531 2.95 -22.32 21.71
CA ALA A 531 4.14 -21.47 21.84
C ALA A 531 3.99 -20.43 22.96
N LYS A 532 2.87 -19.71 22.99
CA LYS A 532 2.59 -18.67 24.00
C LYS A 532 2.47 -19.25 25.41
N LEU A 533 1.85 -20.42 25.56
CA LEU A 533 1.75 -21.12 26.84
C LEU A 533 3.12 -21.53 27.37
N ILE A 534 4.00 -22.07 26.51
CA ILE A 534 5.37 -22.45 26.90
C ILE A 534 6.23 -21.22 27.20
N PHE A 535 6.10 -20.13 26.43
CA PHE A 535 6.82 -18.89 26.75
C PHE A 535 6.38 -18.28 28.09
N ALA A 536 5.12 -18.42 28.46
CA ALA A 536 4.61 -17.94 29.75
C ALA A 536 5.13 -18.78 30.92
N ASP A 537 5.24 -20.10 30.74
CA ASP A 537 5.83 -21.02 31.71
C ASP A 537 6.49 -22.19 30.97
N LYS A 538 7.82 -22.21 30.98
CA LYS A 538 8.61 -23.21 30.27
C LYS A 538 8.32 -24.64 30.72
N ASN A 539 7.86 -24.86 31.95
CA ASN A 539 7.62 -26.21 32.47
C ASN A 539 6.42 -26.88 31.79
N ARG A 540 5.54 -26.10 31.17
CA ARG A 540 4.41 -26.62 30.35
C ARG A 540 4.88 -27.34 29.10
N ALA A 541 6.11 -27.11 28.65
CA ALA A 541 6.71 -27.83 27.53
C ALA A 541 6.60 -29.35 27.68
N SER A 542 6.76 -29.87 28.91
CA SER A 542 6.63 -31.30 29.22
C SER A 542 5.30 -31.92 28.75
N TYR A 543 4.19 -31.18 28.84
CA TYR A 543 2.87 -31.66 28.42
C TYR A 543 2.71 -31.76 26.90
N PHE A 544 3.44 -30.93 26.15
CA PHE A 544 3.27 -30.85 24.70
C PHE A 544 4.27 -31.69 23.92
N GLN A 545 5.24 -32.37 24.57
CA GLN A 545 6.33 -33.06 23.88
C GLN A 545 5.85 -34.09 22.85
N GLU A 546 4.90 -34.96 23.22
CA GLU A 546 4.35 -35.98 22.32
C GLU A 546 3.58 -35.36 21.16
N ALA A 547 2.76 -34.33 21.42
CA ALA A 547 2.04 -33.60 20.39
C ALA A 547 3.01 -32.90 19.42
N LEU A 548 4.10 -32.32 19.92
CA LEU A 548 5.10 -31.63 19.10
C LEU A 548 5.81 -32.56 18.11
N GLN A 549 6.03 -33.83 18.46
CA GLN A 549 6.58 -34.82 17.53
C GLN A 549 5.70 -35.04 16.29
N GLN A 550 4.39 -34.82 16.43
CA GLN A 550 3.42 -34.91 15.33
C GLN A 550 3.26 -33.56 14.62
N ILE A 551 3.16 -32.45 15.36
CA ILE A 551 3.01 -31.08 14.81
C ILE A 551 4.14 -30.72 13.85
N VAL A 552 5.39 -31.08 14.16
CA VAL A 552 6.53 -30.78 13.26
C VAL A 552 6.44 -31.52 11.92
N LYS A 553 5.66 -32.59 11.85
CA LYS A 553 5.43 -33.41 10.65
C LYS A 553 4.12 -33.06 9.93
N ASP A 554 3.42 -32.00 10.36
CA ASP A 554 2.12 -31.62 9.79
C ASP A 554 2.18 -31.56 8.25
N PRO A 555 1.21 -32.13 7.50
CA PRO A 555 1.25 -32.11 6.04
C PRO A 555 1.18 -30.70 5.44
N CYS A 556 0.70 -29.70 6.18
CA CYS A 556 0.60 -28.32 5.71
C CYS A 556 1.85 -27.51 6.10
N ILE A 557 2.60 -27.03 5.11
CA ILE A 557 3.79 -26.18 5.31
C ILE A 557 3.45 -24.89 6.09
N ALA A 558 2.26 -24.33 5.88
CA ALA A 558 1.80 -23.16 6.64
C ALA A 558 1.68 -23.45 8.15
N VAL A 559 1.20 -24.64 8.53
CA VAL A 559 1.15 -25.08 9.94
C VAL A 559 2.55 -25.37 10.48
N ARG A 560 3.41 -26.04 9.70
CA ARG A 560 4.84 -26.23 10.08
C ARG A 560 5.55 -24.91 10.35
N SER A 561 5.27 -23.86 9.57
CA SER A 561 5.86 -22.54 9.83
C SER A 561 5.50 -21.99 11.23
N CYS A 562 4.29 -22.29 11.73
CA CYS A 562 3.90 -21.92 13.09
C CYS A 562 4.66 -22.75 14.15
N ALA A 563 4.95 -24.02 13.85
CA ALA A 563 5.63 -24.93 14.77
C ALA A 563 7.05 -24.48 15.13
N ALA A 564 7.80 -23.87 14.19
CA ALA A 564 9.13 -23.30 14.47
C ALA A 564 9.12 -22.29 15.63
N LYS A 565 8.02 -21.55 15.81
CA LYS A 565 7.84 -20.63 16.95
C LYS A 565 7.72 -21.38 18.29
N VAL A 566 7.03 -22.52 18.30
CA VAL A 566 6.94 -23.36 19.50
C VAL A 566 8.31 -23.93 19.85
N LEU A 567 9.06 -24.38 18.85
CA LEU A 567 10.41 -24.90 19.06
C LEU A 567 11.35 -23.82 19.58
N THR A 568 11.17 -22.56 19.18
CA THR A 568 11.90 -21.43 19.76
C THR A 568 11.59 -21.28 21.26
N ALA A 569 10.34 -21.50 21.67
CA ALA A 569 9.97 -21.53 23.10
C ALA A 569 10.61 -22.73 23.82
N MET A 570 10.64 -23.90 23.16
CA MET A 570 11.24 -25.14 23.68
C MET A 570 12.74 -25.00 23.97
N LEU A 571 13.46 -24.10 23.28
CA LEU A 571 14.88 -23.82 23.57
C LEU A 571 15.12 -23.41 25.04
N ASN A 572 14.11 -22.81 25.71
CA ASN A 572 14.20 -22.42 27.12
C ASN A 572 13.95 -23.57 28.11
N TYR A 573 13.43 -24.70 27.63
CA TYR A 573 13.12 -25.89 28.44
C TYR A 573 14.11 -27.03 28.17
N ASP A 574 14.18 -27.49 26.92
CA ASP A 574 15.09 -28.54 26.47
C ASP A 574 15.61 -28.18 25.08
N ARG A 575 16.85 -27.68 25.06
CA ARG A 575 17.47 -27.16 23.85
C ARG A 575 17.84 -28.26 22.85
N ASN A 576 18.24 -29.44 23.34
CA ASN A 576 18.59 -30.58 22.49
C ASN A 576 17.34 -31.12 21.79
N LEU A 577 16.25 -31.29 22.53
CA LEU A 577 14.97 -31.74 21.97
C LEU A 577 14.40 -30.71 20.99
N ALA A 578 14.50 -29.41 21.30
CA ALA A 578 14.04 -28.36 20.39
C ALA A 578 14.76 -28.41 19.04
N VAL A 579 16.09 -28.62 19.05
CA VAL A 579 16.91 -28.72 17.84
C VAL A 579 16.60 -29.99 17.06
N SER A 580 16.45 -31.15 17.71
CA SER A 580 16.11 -32.39 17.02
C SER A 580 14.73 -32.33 16.37
N LEU A 581 13.74 -31.75 17.05
CA LEU A 581 12.40 -31.50 16.48
C LEU A 581 12.45 -30.47 15.34
N PHE A 582 13.34 -29.48 15.40
CA PHE A 582 13.50 -28.50 14.34
C PHE A 582 14.13 -29.10 13.08
N GLN A 583 15.10 -30.00 13.24
CA GLN A 583 15.62 -30.78 12.13
C GLN A 583 14.53 -31.61 11.47
N GLU A 584 13.66 -32.25 12.28
CA GLU A 584 12.50 -32.99 11.76
C GLU A 584 11.50 -32.09 11.02
N LEU A 585 11.21 -30.90 11.56
CA LEU A 585 10.36 -29.89 10.92
C LEU A 585 10.87 -29.51 9.53
N CYS A 586 12.19 -29.39 9.38
CA CYS A 586 12.86 -29.02 8.13
C CYS A 586 12.99 -30.19 7.13
N LYS A 587 12.60 -31.41 7.49
CA LYS A 587 12.48 -32.54 6.55
C LYS A 587 11.25 -32.37 5.67
N THR A 588 11.41 -31.53 4.65
CA THR A 588 10.45 -31.26 3.58
C THR A 588 11.21 -31.01 2.29
N GLU A 589 10.58 -31.30 1.14
CA GLU A 589 11.11 -31.00 -0.20
C GLU A 589 11.02 -29.49 -0.52
N GLU A 590 10.12 -28.76 0.15
CA GLU A 590 9.85 -27.34 -0.12
C GLU A 590 10.73 -26.40 0.72
N ASP A 591 11.73 -25.76 0.09
CA ASP A 591 12.62 -24.77 0.73
C ASP A 591 11.89 -23.53 1.25
N ALA A 592 10.70 -23.22 0.74
CA ALA A 592 9.95 -22.02 1.10
C ALA A 592 9.66 -21.90 2.61
N LEU A 593 9.57 -23.02 3.33
CA LEU A 593 9.47 -23.05 4.80
C LEU A 593 10.67 -22.38 5.48
N LEU A 594 11.87 -22.61 4.95
CA LEU A 594 13.12 -22.10 5.50
C LEU A 594 13.21 -20.57 5.39
N GLY A 595 12.49 -19.99 4.43
CA GLY A 595 12.38 -18.56 4.21
C GLY A 595 11.43 -17.83 5.18
N THR A 596 10.89 -18.51 6.20
CA THR A 596 9.92 -17.90 7.12
C THR A 596 10.57 -17.25 8.34
N GLN A 597 9.97 -16.14 8.82
CA GLN A 597 10.46 -15.40 9.99
C GLN A 597 10.57 -16.27 11.27
N THR A 598 9.73 -17.29 11.40
CA THR A 598 9.75 -18.20 12.55
C THR A 598 10.94 -19.16 12.50
N VAL A 599 11.35 -19.60 11.30
CA VAL A 599 12.59 -20.37 11.09
C VAL A 599 13.81 -19.48 11.33
N GLU A 600 13.83 -18.27 10.78
CA GLU A 600 14.89 -17.29 11.05
C GLU A 600 15.09 -17.07 12.56
N SER A 601 13.99 -16.85 13.29
CA SER A 601 14.04 -16.66 14.75
C SER A 601 14.61 -17.88 15.47
N PHE A 602 14.23 -19.10 15.07
CA PHE A 602 14.77 -20.31 15.66
C PHE A 602 16.28 -20.42 15.44
N LEU A 603 16.74 -20.20 14.20
CA LEU A 603 18.15 -20.27 13.85
C LEU A 603 18.98 -19.23 14.62
N TYR A 604 18.46 -18.01 14.77
CA TYR A 604 19.12 -16.95 15.53
C TYR A 604 19.43 -17.39 16.97
N TYR A 605 18.48 -18.03 17.66
CA TYR A 605 18.66 -18.47 19.05
C TYR A 605 19.28 -19.87 19.19
N GLY A 606 19.06 -20.77 18.23
CA GLY A 606 19.46 -22.17 18.30
C GLY A 606 20.90 -22.42 17.84
N SER A 607 21.32 -21.74 16.77
CA SER A 607 22.58 -22.04 16.07
C SER A 607 23.82 -21.69 16.88
N GLN A 608 23.76 -20.74 17.81
CA GLN A 608 24.90 -20.40 18.66
C GLN A 608 25.38 -21.56 19.55
N THR A 609 24.49 -22.48 19.95
CA THR A 609 24.85 -23.61 20.80
C THR A 609 24.78 -24.97 20.11
N HIS A 610 24.15 -25.05 18.94
CA HIS A 610 24.00 -26.29 18.16
C HIS A 610 24.40 -26.08 16.71
N PHE A 611 25.53 -25.39 16.50
CA PHE A 611 26.03 -25.04 15.18
C PHE A 611 26.16 -26.26 14.27
N GLU A 612 26.86 -27.31 14.73
CA GLU A 612 27.07 -28.54 13.93
C GLU A 612 25.75 -29.22 13.52
N ALA A 613 24.75 -29.23 14.40
CA ALA A 613 23.46 -29.86 14.12
C ALA A 613 22.61 -29.05 13.13
N LEU A 614 22.75 -27.72 13.13
CA LEU A 614 21.96 -26.81 12.28
C LEU A 614 22.70 -26.40 10.99
N LEU A 615 24.00 -26.67 10.89
CA LEU A 615 24.83 -26.37 9.73
C LEU A 615 24.25 -26.91 8.41
N PRO A 616 23.78 -28.18 8.31
CA PRO A 616 23.22 -28.68 7.05
C PRO A 616 21.98 -27.90 6.57
N ILE A 617 21.21 -27.34 7.50
CA ILE A 617 20.04 -26.50 7.17
C ILE A 617 20.52 -25.15 6.65
N LEU A 618 21.52 -24.54 7.29
CA LEU A 618 22.12 -23.28 6.82
C LEU A 618 22.74 -23.43 5.43
N GLU A 619 23.51 -24.50 5.18
CA GLU A 619 24.08 -24.80 3.86
C GLU A 619 22.99 -24.96 2.80
N ARG A 620 21.92 -25.71 3.11
CA ARG A 620 20.76 -25.84 2.23
C ARG A 620 20.12 -24.48 1.92
N MET A 621 19.99 -23.60 2.92
CA MET A 621 19.41 -22.27 2.71
C MET A 621 20.29 -21.39 1.81
N ILE A 622 21.60 -21.40 2.02
CA ILE A 622 22.57 -20.63 1.22
C ILE A 622 22.55 -21.13 -0.25
N MET A 623 22.38 -22.44 -0.46
CA MET A 623 22.34 -23.07 -1.80
C MET A 623 20.95 -23.11 -2.45
N SER A 624 19.92 -22.54 -1.82
CA SER A 624 18.56 -22.57 -2.34
C SER A 624 18.41 -21.77 -3.65
N GLU A 625 17.47 -22.19 -4.50
CA GLU A 625 17.08 -21.42 -5.69
C GLU A 625 16.16 -20.24 -5.34
N LEU A 626 15.59 -20.22 -4.13
CA LEU A 626 14.69 -19.17 -3.67
C LEU A 626 15.47 -18.01 -3.04
N SER A 627 15.42 -16.83 -3.66
CA SER A 627 16.16 -15.64 -3.22
C SER A 627 15.91 -15.25 -1.75
N GLU A 628 14.68 -15.36 -1.27
CA GLU A 628 14.32 -15.08 0.12
C GLU A 628 14.95 -16.07 1.10
N VAL A 629 15.03 -17.35 0.72
CA VAL A 629 15.67 -18.39 1.55
C VAL A 629 17.18 -18.17 1.60
N VAL A 630 17.80 -17.86 0.46
CA VAL A 630 19.22 -17.49 0.37
C VAL A 630 19.51 -16.29 1.25
N LYS A 631 18.69 -15.23 1.17
CA LYS A 631 18.87 -14.02 1.98
C LYS A 631 18.91 -14.34 3.47
N ILE A 632 17.93 -15.09 3.98
CA ILE A 632 17.88 -15.45 5.40
C ILE A 632 19.05 -16.38 5.77
N GLY A 633 19.36 -17.37 4.93
CA GLY A 633 20.46 -18.30 5.17
C GLY A 633 21.80 -17.60 5.29
N VAL A 634 22.08 -16.69 4.36
CA VAL A 634 23.29 -15.85 4.35
C VAL A 634 23.32 -14.93 5.57
N GLN A 635 22.21 -14.28 5.91
CA GLN A 635 22.14 -13.42 7.10
C GLN A 635 22.47 -14.20 8.38
N GLN A 636 21.92 -15.40 8.55
CA GLN A 636 22.21 -16.25 9.71
C GLN A 636 23.66 -16.75 9.71
N ALA A 637 24.18 -17.15 8.56
CA ALA A 637 25.56 -17.62 8.41
C ALA A 637 26.59 -16.51 8.72
N CYS A 638 26.42 -15.33 8.14
CA CYS A 638 27.27 -14.17 8.42
C CYS A 638 27.13 -13.73 9.88
N LEU A 639 25.94 -13.78 10.46
CA LEU A 639 25.76 -13.48 11.87
C LEU A 639 26.54 -14.46 12.75
N LEU A 640 26.41 -15.77 12.50
CA LEU A 640 27.11 -16.80 13.28
C LEU A 640 28.62 -16.68 13.18
N SER A 641 29.16 -16.29 12.02
CA SER A 641 30.60 -16.07 11.84
C SER A 641 31.19 -15.00 12.78
N LEU A 642 30.35 -14.09 13.28
CA LEU A 642 30.76 -13.08 14.26
C LEU A 642 30.95 -13.70 15.65
N PHE A 643 30.17 -14.73 15.99
CA PHE A 643 30.16 -15.35 17.33
C PHE A 643 30.96 -16.65 17.41
N ILE A 644 31.12 -17.36 16.28
CA ILE A 644 31.73 -18.70 16.18
C ILE A 644 32.85 -18.65 15.14
N GLU A 645 34.08 -18.92 15.56
CA GLU A 645 35.26 -18.87 14.68
C GLU A 645 35.21 -19.96 13.60
N GLU A 646 34.73 -21.14 13.95
CA GLU A 646 34.50 -22.27 13.06
C GLU A 646 33.43 -21.98 11.98
N ALA A 647 32.62 -20.93 12.14
CA ALA A 647 31.62 -20.50 11.16
C ALA A 647 32.14 -19.43 10.19
N ARG A 648 33.40 -18.95 10.33
CA ARG A 648 33.95 -17.88 9.49
C ARG A 648 34.03 -18.22 8.00
N TRP A 649 34.29 -19.48 7.67
CA TRP A 649 34.29 -19.93 6.28
C TRP A 649 32.93 -19.74 5.58
N LEU A 650 31.82 -19.76 6.33
CA LEU A 650 30.49 -19.47 5.76
C LEU A 650 30.37 -18.01 5.33
N ALA A 651 30.95 -17.07 6.09
CA ALA A 651 30.99 -15.67 5.70
C ALA A 651 31.85 -15.46 4.44
N GLU A 652 33.00 -16.14 4.35
CA GLU A 652 33.85 -16.12 3.15
C GLU A 652 33.13 -16.69 1.92
N LEU A 653 32.40 -17.80 2.10
CA LEU A 653 31.53 -18.38 1.07
C LEU A 653 30.47 -17.38 0.61
N CYS A 654 29.79 -16.69 1.53
CA CYS A 654 28.76 -15.71 1.20
C CYS A 654 29.34 -14.47 0.52
N LEU A 655 30.48 -13.95 0.97
CA LEU A 655 31.19 -12.83 0.37
C LEU A 655 31.73 -13.14 -1.04
N SER A 656 31.92 -14.43 -1.36
CA SER A 656 32.35 -14.91 -2.68
C SER A 656 31.19 -15.45 -3.53
N GLY A 657 29.96 -15.41 -3.01
CA GLY A 657 28.77 -16.00 -3.62
C GLY A 657 28.12 -15.11 -4.68
N THR A 658 26.85 -15.35 -4.96
CA THR A 658 26.06 -14.55 -5.92
C THR A 658 25.81 -13.13 -5.40
N GLU A 659 25.26 -12.25 -6.23
CA GLU A 659 24.93 -10.87 -5.83
C GLU A 659 23.98 -10.83 -4.63
N THR A 660 23.00 -11.74 -4.59
CA THR A 660 22.09 -11.91 -3.44
C THR A 660 22.85 -12.25 -2.15
N HIS A 661 23.88 -13.10 -2.24
CA HIS A 661 24.70 -13.44 -1.08
C HIS A 661 25.47 -12.23 -0.57
N ARG A 662 26.19 -11.54 -1.47
CA ARG A 662 27.03 -10.40 -1.08
C ARG A 662 26.20 -9.23 -0.55
N ALA A 663 25.02 -9.00 -1.12
CA ALA A 663 24.06 -8.00 -0.64
C ALA A 663 23.56 -8.33 0.78
N ALA A 664 23.11 -9.58 1.00
CA ALA A 664 22.61 -10.02 2.30
C ALA A 664 23.71 -10.04 3.38
N ALA A 665 24.93 -10.46 3.03
CA ALA A 665 26.09 -10.41 3.91
C ALA A 665 26.43 -8.98 4.32
N SER A 666 26.38 -8.04 3.36
CA SER A 666 26.59 -6.62 3.62
C SER A 666 25.62 -6.06 4.66
N GLU A 667 24.33 -6.46 4.64
CA GLU A 667 23.34 -6.01 5.63
C GLU A 667 23.75 -6.37 7.06
N ILE A 668 24.29 -7.59 7.27
CA ILE A 668 24.75 -8.05 8.59
C ILE A 668 25.98 -7.27 9.03
N PHE A 669 27.02 -7.17 8.19
CA PHE A 669 28.25 -6.49 8.60
C PHE A 669 28.03 -5.00 8.87
N ILE A 670 27.13 -4.34 8.13
CA ILE A 670 26.69 -2.97 8.43
C ILE A 670 26.04 -2.90 9.81
N LYS A 671 25.09 -3.78 10.10
CA LYS A 671 24.33 -3.79 11.35
C LYS A 671 25.23 -3.98 12.58
N TYR A 672 26.25 -4.83 12.47
CA TYR A 672 27.13 -5.20 13.59
C TYR A 672 28.46 -4.45 13.64
N LEU A 673 28.76 -3.59 12.66
CA LEU A 673 30.00 -2.79 12.57
C LEU A 673 30.33 -1.98 13.84
N ARG A 674 29.29 -1.49 14.54
CA ARG A 674 29.42 -0.64 15.73
C ARG A 674 29.68 -1.42 17.02
N GLU A 675 29.55 -2.75 17.00
CA GLU A 675 29.90 -3.57 18.16
C GLU A 675 31.42 -3.78 18.23
N ALA A 676 32.06 -3.25 19.28
CA ALA A 676 33.53 -3.27 19.42
C ALA A 676 34.16 -4.66 19.24
N ARG A 677 33.47 -5.72 19.71
CA ARG A 677 33.90 -7.12 19.58
C ARG A 677 33.89 -7.67 18.13
N PHE A 678 33.12 -7.07 17.23
CA PHE A 678 32.94 -7.53 15.84
C PHE A 678 33.50 -6.57 14.80
N ARG A 679 33.98 -5.41 15.25
CA ARG A 679 34.44 -4.30 14.40
C ARG A 679 35.42 -4.75 13.34
N GLU A 680 36.55 -5.34 13.73
CA GLU A 680 37.64 -5.70 12.81
C GLU A 680 37.15 -6.64 11.69
N PHE A 681 36.34 -7.64 12.05
CA PHE A 681 35.79 -8.58 11.06
C PHE A 681 34.80 -7.89 10.11
N CYS A 682 33.90 -7.07 10.64
CA CYS A 682 32.93 -6.33 9.83
C CYS A 682 33.61 -5.30 8.92
N GLU A 683 34.64 -4.61 9.41
CA GLU A 683 35.43 -3.66 8.61
C GLU A 683 36.11 -4.37 7.44
N ASN A 684 36.81 -5.47 7.69
CA ASN A 684 37.49 -6.23 6.64
C ASN A 684 36.51 -6.72 5.56
N ALA A 685 35.33 -7.22 5.97
CA ALA A 685 34.28 -7.64 5.03
C ALA A 685 33.73 -6.48 4.20
N LEU A 686 33.48 -5.31 4.82
CA LEU A 686 33.00 -4.13 4.11
C LEU A 686 34.06 -3.56 3.15
N ILE A 687 35.34 -3.59 3.55
CA ILE A 687 36.46 -3.15 2.69
C ILE A 687 36.53 -4.01 1.41
N GLN A 688 36.32 -5.33 1.54
CA GLN A 688 36.19 -6.21 0.37
C GLN A 688 35.00 -5.80 -0.51
N LEU A 689 33.83 -5.55 0.07
CA LEU A 689 32.60 -5.18 -0.66
C LEU A 689 32.67 -3.79 -1.30
N PHE A 690 33.48 -2.87 -0.78
CA PHE A 690 33.76 -1.59 -1.45
C PHE A 690 34.47 -1.75 -2.80
N HIS A 691 35.14 -2.90 -3.00
CA HIS A 691 35.83 -3.25 -4.23
C HIS A 691 35.03 -4.25 -5.10
N ASP A 692 33.76 -4.48 -4.78
CA ASP A 692 32.91 -5.39 -5.55
C ASP A 692 32.78 -4.95 -7.01
N SER A 693 32.73 -5.91 -7.92
CA SER A 693 32.53 -5.62 -9.36
C SER A 693 31.15 -5.01 -9.62
N ASN A 694 30.13 -5.41 -8.86
CA ASN A 694 28.76 -4.91 -9.01
C ASN A 694 28.55 -3.59 -8.25
N VAL A 695 28.06 -2.57 -8.95
CA VAL A 695 27.77 -1.22 -8.42
C VAL A 695 26.77 -1.27 -7.27
N ALA A 696 25.70 -2.06 -7.38
CA ALA A 696 24.65 -2.15 -6.35
C ALA A 696 25.19 -2.69 -5.02
N ILE A 697 26.14 -3.64 -5.06
CA ILE A 697 26.79 -4.17 -3.86
C ILE A 697 27.68 -3.11 -3.21
N ARG A 698 28.47 -2.38 -4.01
CA ARG A 698 29.27 -1.25 -3.52
C ARG A 698 28.39 -0.19 -2.86
N SER A 699 27.25 0.14 -3.47
CA SER A 699 26.29 1.09 -2.94
C SER A 699 25.62 0.59 -1.67
N GLN A 700 25.31 -0.69 -1.56
CA GLN A 700 24.79 -1.30 -0.34
C GLN A 700 25.83 -1.23 0.79
N ALA A 701 27.07 -1.62 0.54
CA ALA A 701 28.15 -1.57 1.54
C ALA A 701 28.39 -0.15 2.04
N ALA A 702 28.35 0.86 1.15
CA ALA A 702 28.53 2.27 1.50
C ALA A 702 27.48 2.81 2.48
N LYS A 703 26.31 2.16 2.61
CA LYS A 703 25.29 2.53 3.61
C LYS A 703 25.77 2.34 5.05
N CYS A 704 26.91 1.69 5.29
CA CYS A 704 27.52 1.65 6.63
C CYS A 704 27.66 3.06 7.24
N PHE A 705 27.88 4.08 6.40
CA PHE A 705 28.05 5.45 6.87
C PHE A 705 26.77 6.12 7.39
N LEU A 706 25.59 5.59 7.06
CA LEU A 706 24.31 6.08 7.57
C LEU A 706 24.12 5.83 9.07
N LEU A 707 24.84 4.86 9.64
CA LEU A 707 24.68 4.42 11.02
C LEU A 707 25.60 5.17 12.01
N PHE A 708 26.49 6.05 11.53
CA PHE A 708 27.37 6.82 12.41
C PHE A 708 26.64 7.98 13.07
N GLU A 709 26.76 8.04 14.39
CA GLU A 709 26.35 9.17 15.22
C GLU A 709 27.51 10.15 15.43
N GLU A 710 27.20 11.30 16.03
CA GLU A 710 28.04 12.49 16.00
C GLU A 710 29.45 12.38 16.62
N GLU A 711 29.78 11.35 17.41
CA GLU A 711 31.08 11.27 18.11
C GLU A 711 31.98 10.11 17.67
N GLN A 712 31.50 9.20 16.82
CA GLN A 712 32.14 7.88 16.65
C GLN A 712 33.06 7.76 15.43
N LEU A 713 33.01 8.70 14.48
CA LEU A 713 33.75 8.61 13.21
C LEU A 713 35.27 8.55 13.37
N GLY A 714 35.80 9.09 14.48
CA GLY A 714 37.24 9.05 14.78
C GLY A 714 37.80 7.64 15.01
N GLU A 715 36.95 6.67 15.36
CA GLU A 715 37.37 5.27 15.59
C GLU A 715 37.44 4.44 14.30
N TYR A 716 36.93 4.96 13.18
CA TYR A 716 36.75 4.25 11.91
C TYR A 716 37.63 4.82 10.79
N VAL A 717 38.76 5.43 11.14
CA VAL A 717 39.67 6.09 10.16
C VAL A 717 40.12 5.12 9.08
N SER A 718 40.54 3.90 9.43
CA SER A 718 40.99 2.89 8.47
C SER A 718 39.90 2.50 7.48
N LEU A 719 38.65 2.35 7.96
CA LEU A 719 37.49 2.06 7.10
C LEU A 719 37.18 3.23 6.15
N ILE A 720 37.26 4.47 6.65
CA ILE A 720 37.07 5.68 5.84
C ILE A 720 38.15 5.77 4.75
N GLU A 721 39.41 5.53 5.09
CA GLU A 721 40.51 5.53 4.12
C GLU A 721 40.32 4.48 3.04
N ALA A 722 40.02 3.24 3.45
CA ALA A 722 39.76 2.15 2.52
C ALA A 722 38.55 2.43 1.62
N PHE A 723 37.51 3.07 2.15
CA PHE A 723 36.37 3.51 1.34
C PHE A 723 36.78 4.56 0.31
N VAL A 724 37.49 5.62 0.72
CA VAL A 724 37.97 6.71 -0.16
C VAL A 724 38.84 6.20 -1.31
N ASP A 725 39.64 5.17 -1.04
CA ASP A 725 40.53 4.55 -2.03
C ASP A 725 39.80 3.54 -2.95
N SER A 726 38.58 3.14 -2.60
CA SER A 726 37.78 2.18 -3.36
C SER A 726 36.96 2.80 -4.51
N PRO A 727 36.51 1.97 -5.48
CA PRO A 727 35.53 2.38 -6.49
C PRO A 727 34.16 2.78 -5.91
N ALA A 728 33.82 2.34 -4.69
CA ALA A 728 32.53 2.65 -4.07
C ALA A 728 32.40 4.14 -3.73
N PHE A 729 33.51 4.81 -3.38
CA PHE A 729 33.52 6.23 -3.04
C PHE A 729 33.03 7.12 -4.18
N THR A 730 33.32 6.72 -5.42
CA THR A 730 32.94 7.47 -6.60
C THR A 730 31.45 7.76 -6.55
N ASN A 731 30.57 6.76 -6.50
CA ASN A 731 29.13 7.00 -6.61
C ASN A 731 28.40 7.11 -5.25
N ASN A 732 29.06 6.82 -4.12
CA ASN A 732 28.40 6.70 -2.81
C ASN A 732 29.00 7.58 -1.69
N SER A 733 29.74 8.63 -2.03
CA SER A 733 30.38 9.53 -1.05
C SER A 733 29.40 10.36 -0.18
N ARG A 734 28.12 10.43 -0.55
CA ARG A 734 27.09 11.26 0.11
C ARG A 734 26.93 10.95 1.59
N ASP A 735 26.80 9.68 1.96
CA ASP A 735 26.44 9.31 3.32
C ASP A 735 27.60 9.58 4.29
N LEU A 736 28.84 9.36 3.85
CA LEU A 736 30.04 9.73 4.60
C LEU A 736 30.18 11.25 4.75
N LEU A 737 29.99 12.03 3.68
CA LEU A 737 30.05 13.50 3.76
C LEU A 737 29.01 14.05 4.75
N ARG A 738 27.78 13.51 4.73
CA ARG A 738 26.72 13.90 5.65
C ARG A 738 27.04 13.51 7.10
N ALA A 739 27.59 12.32 7.31
CA ALA A 739 28.01 11.88 8.64
C ALA A 739 29.11 12.80 9.21
N LEU A 740 30.11 13.14 8.40
CA LEU A 740 31.17 14.08 8.77
C LEU A 740 30.65 15.51 8.96
N GLU A 741 29.63 15.97 8.23
CA GLU A 741 29.08 17.32 8.43
C GLU A 741 28.36 17.41 9.78
N LYS A 742 27.55 16.39 10.10
CA LYS A 742 26.71 16.35 11.30
C LYS A 742 27.47 16.11 12.60
N THR A 743 28.65 15.51 12.54
CA THR A 743 29.46 15.22 13.74
C THR A 743 29.69 16.49 14.57
N SER A 744 29.44 16.45 15.88
CA SER A 744 29.83 17.54 16.81
C SER A 744 31.26 17.34 17.34
N ALA A 745 31.79 16.11 17.26
CA ALA A 745 33.17 15.80 17.64
C ALA A 745 34.23 16.45 16.74
N LYS A 746 35.51 16.34 17.15
CA LYS A 746 36.65 16.78 16.34
C LYS A 746 36.69 15.97 15.04
N LEU A 747 36.90 16.66 13.91
CA LEU A 747 36.98 15.99 12.62
C LEU A 747 38.31 15.22 12.56
N PRO A 748 38.31 13.94 12.14
CA PRO A 748 39.55 13.21 11.94
C PRO A 748 40.30 13.76 10.72
N ASP A 749 41.63 13.73 10.73
CA ASP A 749 42.47 14.27 9.66
C ASP A 749 42.15 13.67 8.27
N VAL A 750 41.64 12.43 8.22
CA VAL A 750 41.17 11.77 7.00
C VAL A 750 40.06 12.54 6.27
N THR A 751 39.33 13.43 6.97
CA THR A 751 38.33 14.33 6.38
C THR A 751 38.91 15.15 5.23
N PHE A 752 40.19 15.53 5.32
CA PHE A 752 40.88 16.19 4.22
C PHE A 752 40.90 15.31 2.96
N ARG A 753 41.29 14.03 3.10
CA ARG A 753 41.35 13.08 1.97
C ARG A 753 39.98 12.86 1.35
N VAL A 754 38.93 12.77 2.17
CA VAL A 754 37.53 12.65 1.71
C VAL A 754 37.17 13.82 0.80
N CYS A 755 37.43 15.05 1.25
CA CYS A 755 37.12 16.27 0.50
C CYS A 755 37.97 16.42 -0.77
N ASP A 756 39.28 16.18 -0.66
CA ASP A 756 40.21 16.24 -1.79
C ASP A 756 39.83 15.23 -2.88
N ARG A 757 39.56 13.97 -2.50
CA ARG A 757 39.12 12.92 -3.43
C ARG A 757 37.77 13.25 -4.07
N PHE A 758 36.85 13.82 -3.31
CA PHE A 758 35.55 14.24 -3.84
C PHE A 758 35.71 15.34 -4.92
N LEU A 759 36.58 16.32 -4.68
CA LEU A 759 36.86 17.40 -5.62
C LEU A 759 37.60 16.90 -6.87
N GLN A 760 38.56 15.98 -6.71
CA GLN A 760 39.21 15.32 -7.85
C GLN A 760 38.20 14.56 -8.73
N ASN A 761 37.25 13.87 -8.10
CA ASN A 761 36.17 13.20 -8.83
C ASN A 761 35.31 14.22 -9.59
N LEU A 762 34.94 15.36 -8.97
CA LEU A 762 34.20 16.45 -9.62
C LEU A 762 34.91 17.01 -10.86
N GLN A 763 36.24 16.99 -10.89
CA GLN A 763 37.04 17.43 -12.04
C GLN A 763 37.14 16.39 -13.17
N SER A 764 36.69 15.15 -12.95
CA SER A 764 36.71 14.11 -13.99
C SER A 764 35.65 14.37 -15.07
N ASP A 765 36.00 14.15 -16.34
CA ASP A 765 35.12 14.33 -17.51
C ASP A 765 33.96 13.30 -17.60
N ASN A 766 33.70 12.54 -16.53
CA ASN A 766 32.67 11.50 -16.51
C ASN A 766 31.27 12.10 -16.25
N PRO A 767 30.30 11.97 -17.17
CA PRO A 767 28.97 12.56 -17.06
C PRO A 767 28.16 12.10 -15.83
N GLU A 768 28.42 10.90 -15.29
CA GLU A 768 27.79 10.39 -14.05
C GLU A 768 28.24 11.16 -12.79
N VAL A 769 29.40 11.81 -12.84
CA VAL A 769 30.02 12.54 -11.72
C VAL A 769 29.53 13.99 -11.64
N ARG A 770 28.97 14.53 -12.73
CA ARG A 770 28.62 15.95 -12.90
C ARG A 770 27.38 16.43 -12.11
N ASN A 771 26.62 15.51 -11.50
CA ASN A 771 25.46 15.81 -10.64
C ASN A 771 25.80 16.15 -9.17
N ARG A 772 27.09 16.28 -8.83
CA ARG A 772 27.57 16.42 -7.43
C ARG A 772 27.68 17.86 -6.91
N THR A 773 27.23 18.85 -7.69
CA THR A 773 27.22 20.28 -7.29
C THR A 773 26.34 20.56 -6.07
N VAL A 774 25.42 19.66 -5.72
CA VAL A 774 24.52 19.79 -4.56
C VAL A 774 25.27 19.64 -3.22
N PHE A 775 26.40 18.92 -3.18
CA PHE A 775 27.16 18.66 -1.95
C PHE A 775 28.44 19.50 -1.80
N ALA A 776 28.61 20.48 -2.71
CA ALA A 776 29.69 21.46 -2.68
C ALA A 776 29.72 22.27 -1.37
N ASN A 777 28.55 22.51 -0.79
CA ASN A 777 28.40 23.26 0.45
C ASN A 777 28.92 22.46 1.66
N GLU A 778 28.58 21.18 1.77
CA GLU A 778 29.02 20.28 2.83
C GLU A 778 30.54 20.14 2.84
N VAL A 779 31.15 19.94 1.66
CA VAL A 779 32.62 19.90 1.50
C VAL A 779 33.26 21.22 1.93
N SER A 780 32.66 22.35 1.56
CA SER A 780 33.13 23.69 1.96
C SER A 780 33.12 23.85 3.48
N LYS A 781 32.01 23.50 4.15
CA LYS A 781 31.90 23.54 5.62
C LYS A 781 32.92 22.62 6.29
N LEU A 782 33.12 21.41 5.77
CA LEU A 782 34.06 20.42 6.32
C LEU A 782 35.51 20.92 6.28
N ILE A 783 35.97 21.42 5.14
CA ILE A 783 37.35 21.91 4.98
C ILE A 783 37.60 23.17 5.83
N VAL A 784 36.63 24.09 5.85
CA VAL A 784 36.66 25.29 6.70
C VAL A 784 36.74 24.92 8.18
N ARG A 785 35.92 23.97 8.64
CA ARG A 785 35.94 23.47 10.02
C ARG A 785 37.23 22.71 10.35
N LEU A 786 37.75 21.89 9.44
CA LEU A 786 39.02 21.20 9.64
C LEU A 786 40.18 22.21 9.75
N TYR A 787 40.19 23.23 8.91
CA TYR A 787 41.15 24.34 8.99
C TYR A 787 41.05 25.10 10.32
N SER A 788 39.85 25.41 10.80
CA SER A 788 39.68 26.11 12.09
C SER A 788 40.18 25.27 13.27
N GLN A 789 39.97 23.95 13.25
CA GLN A 789 40.51 23.03 14.25
C GLN A 789 42.05 23.06 14.31
N THR A 790 42.74 23.23 13.16
CA THR A 790 44.21 23.36 13.15
C THR A 790 44.76 24.65 13.78
N LYS A 791 43.92 25.69 13.98
CA LYS A 791 44.33 26.94 14.65
C LYS A 791 44.44 26.80 16.17
N ASN A 792 43.71 25.85 16.76
CA ASN A 792 43.54 25.73 18.21
C ASN A 792 44.54 24.78 18.89
N GLU A 793 45.39 24.05 18.13
CA GLU A 793 46.30 23.04 18.70
C GLU A 793 47.78 23.46 18.77
N LYS A 794 48.39 23.24 19.95
CA LYS A 794 49.80 23.56 20.29
C LYS A 794 50.84 22.46 19.93
N LEU A 795 50.50 21.44 19.15
CA LEU A 795 51.40 20.33 18.84
C LEU A 795 52.03 20.42 17.43
N ARG A 796 53.06 19.62 17.14
CA ARG A 796 54.03 19.80 16.02
C ARG A 796 53.57 19.34 14.62
N SER A 797 52.38 18.76 14.46
CA SER A 797 51.85 18.26 13.17
C SER A 797 50.80 19.10 12.40
N PRO A 798 50.26 20.25 12.88
CA PRO A 798 49.17 20.97 12.21
C PRO A 798 49.63 21.89 11.07
N ARG A 799 50.94 22.17 10.90
CA ARG A 799 51.39 23.06 9.79
C ARG A 799 51.14 22.46 8.41
N ALA A 800 51.37 21.15 8.25
CA ALA A 800 51.19 20.46 6.97
C ALA A 800 49.69 20.33 6.62
N LEU A 801 48.85 19.92 7.57
CA LEU A 801 47.40 19.81 7.34
C LEU A 801 46.76 21.19 7.11
N ARG A 802 47.19 22.21 7.86
CA ARG A 802 46.74 23.60 7.66
C ARG A 802 47.09 24.11 6.27
N SER A 803 48.32 23.89 5.81
CA SER A 803 48.75 24.25 4.45
C SER A 803 47.86 23.56 3.42
N ARG A 804 47.69 22.24 3.54
CA ARG A 804 46.85 21.46 2.62
C ARG A 804 45.40 21.95 2.58
N CYS A 805 44.81 22.29 3.73
CA CYS A 805 43.46 22.84 3.77
C CYS A 805 43.38 24.18 3.04
N LEU A 806 44.38 25.06 3.20
CA LEU A 806 44.45 26.32 2.45
C LEU A 806 44.59 26.08 0.95
N ASP A 807 45.49 25.17 0.54
CA ASP A 807 45.69 24.81 -0.86
C ASP A 807 44.38 24.28 -1.49
N LEU A 808 43.61 23.50 -0.73
CA LEU A 808 42.31 22.98 -1.19
C LEU A 808 41.22 24.06 -1.22
N ILE A 809 41.19 25.00 -0.27
CA ILE A 809 40.30 26.17 -0.29
C ILE A 809 40.59 27.03 -1.52
N ASP A 810 41.87 27.28 -1.82
CA ASP A 810 42.29 28.05 -3.00
C ASP A 810 41.85 27.36 -4.29
N ASN A 811 42.01 26.03 -4.38
CA ASN A 811 41.52 25.24 -5.51
C ASN A 811 39.99 25.31 -5.65
N MET A 812 39.25 25.17 -4.54
CA MET A 812 37.79 25.30 -4.53
C MET A 812 37.33 26.70 -4.98
N SER A 813 38.07 27.75 -4.62
CA SER A 813 37.81 29.12 -5.06
C SER A 813 38.01 29.27 -6.57
N GLN A 814 39.10 28.73 -7.12
CA GLN A 814 39.37 28.72 -8.56
C GLN A 814 38.31 27.95 -9.35
N MET A 815 37.78 26.86 -8.78
CA MET A 815 36.70 26.06 -9.37
C MET A 815 35.31 26.69 -9.27
N GLY A 816 35.13 27.76 -8.48
CA GLY A 816 33.82 28.37 -8.25
C GLY A 816 32.84 27.48 -7.46
N VAL A 817 33.34 26.71 -6.49
CA VAL A 817 32.53 25.77 -5.70
C VAL A 817 31.47 26.52 -4.86
N TYR A 818 30.20 26.10 -4.98
CA TYR A 818 29.06 26.70 -4.29
C TYR A 818 29.16 26.55 -2.75
N GLY A 819 28.81 27.61 -1.99
CA GLY A 819 28.80 27.62 -0.51
C GLY A 819 30.12 28.00 0.17
N LEU A 820 31.23 28.11 -0.56
CA LEU A 820 32.56 28.42 0.02
C LEU A 820 32.61 29.78 0.73
N ASN A 821 32.05 30.83 0.11
CA ASN A 821 32.04 32.18 0.67
C ASN A 821 31.25 32.26 1.99
N GLU A 822 30.11 31.56 2.06
CA GLU A 822 29.26 31.49 3.26
C GLU A 822 29.97 30.76 4.40
N ALA A 823 30.65 29.64 4.08
CA ALA A 823 31.43 28.89 5.06
C ALA A 823 32.61 29.70 5.62
N LEU A 824 33.31 30.47 4.78
CA LEU A 824 34.42 31.34 5.20
C LEU A 824 33.95 32.50 6.10
N GLN A 825 32.80 33.12 5.79
CA GLN A 825 32.21 34.18 6.64
C GLN A 825 31.84 33.69 8.04
N GLY A 826 31.49 32.41 8.18
CA GLY A 826 31.21 31.78 9.48
C GLY A 826 32.43 31.64 10.41
N ILE A 827 33.66 31.76 9.90
CA ILE A 827 34.91 31.74 10.70
C ILE A 827 35.30 33.14 11.20
N GLU A 828 34.90 34.20 10.48
CA GLU A 828 35.27 35.59 10.81
C GLU A 828 34.42 36.21 11.95
N ARG A 829 33.34 35.52 12.36
CA ARG A 829 32.58 35.79 13.58
C ARG A 829 33.00 34.81 14.67
#